data_AF-A0A0Q6XKC8-F1
#
_entry.id   AF-A0A0Q6XKC8-F1
#
_cell.length_a   1.000
_cell.length_b   1.000
_cell.length_c   1.000
_cell.angle_alpha   90.00
_cell.angle_beta   90.00
_cell.angle_gamma   90.00
#
_symmetry.space_group_name_H-M   'P 1'
#
loop_
_entity.id
_entity.type
_entity.pdbx_description
1 polymer ?
#
loop_
_entity_poly.entity_id
_entity_poly.type
_entity_poly.pdbx_seq_one_letter_code
_entity_poly.pdbx_strand_id
1 'polypeptide(L)'
;MNSLRLQLRFLLPLVLTLIATAYLVLPLMDSLTLRWFSRDLNLRGSLVASALSDSIAENRQDFKTRRLQTLIDRAAQDERLVGIGLCSIEGEVVRRTAGFPPSLTCEKAREIAGQNESQLKLEGGSVQVGMHPINGDSGRMADLVILHDLSFLERRSQDTQKYLIILIASLGLAMTLITVVVAQLSWRGWMAGARALLRGEGVLMPMSPLSPAASAPPELAPLAADLRARLRDLEDEYRRAQGPDAEWNPERLRTLLRTQLRGDQVIVVSNREPYIHERGKDGVIVKRPASGLVTAVEPVMRACSGTWIAHGSGSADHDVVDANDRVMVPPGRDEYVLRRLWLTPEEEQGFYYGFSNEGLWPLCHVAHVRPVFREADWNRYCAVNQRFADAVVAEAVVEDPVVLVQDYHFALLPAMIRKKLPRATILTFWHIPWPNPESFGICPWRREILEGMLGSTILGFHTRFHCKNFIETVDRYLEARIEHEHSTISFHDDDTLVESYPISIEWPADSEIATWLPVADCRRNVRERFGYGLEHRIAVGVDRFDYTKGILERLHAVERLLEKHPEWVGRFSFIQVAAPSRSSLEEYRAFQDRIQQVTQRINMRFGSTGYLPVHLLAEHHEHAQLIELYRAAEICVVTSLHDGMNLVCKEFVAARDDEQGVLVLSRFAGAAREMPEALIVNPYHVEECADALEQALRMPAPEQRERMASLRANVREFNVYRWAGRMLSDGGRSRLRDRIQARLKRHQRA
;
A
#
# COMPACT_ATOMS: atom_id res chain seq x y z
N MET A 1 31.76 -19.93 -52.24
CA MET A 1 32.46 -18.71 -51.77
C MET A 1 31.57 -17.48 -51.55
N ASN A 2 30.31 -17.43 -52.02
CA ASN A 2 29.46 -16.23 -51.87
C ASN A 2 28.69 -16.11 -50.53
N SER A 3 28.46 -17.19 -49.77
CA SER A 3 27.78 -17.10 -48.46
C SER A 3 28.65 -16.49 -47.36
N LEU A 4 29.95 -16.76 -47.37
CA LEU A 4 30.93 -16.21 -46.42
C LEU A 4 31.04 -14.68 -46.50
N ARG A 5 31.00 -14.11 -47.72
CA ARG A 5 31.00 -12.64 -47.91
C ARG A 5 29.73 -11.97 -47.38
N LEU A 6 28.60 -12.65 -47.42
CA LEU A 6 27.33 -12.10 -46.92
C LEU A 6 27.29 -12.13 -45.39
N GLN A 7 27.74 -13.22 -44.77
CA GLN A 7 27.79 -13.34 -43.30
C GLN A 7 28.76 -12.34 -42.67
N LEU A 8 29.93 -12.11 -43.30
CA LEU A 8 30.89 -11.10 -42.83
C LEU A 8 30.35 -9.66 -42.87
N ARG A 9 29.42 -9.33 -43.78
CA ARG A 9 28.83 -7.99 -43.86
C ARG A 9 27.93 -7.63 -42.67
N PHE A 10 27.38 -8.62 -41.96
CA PHE A 10 26.49 -8.40 -40.81
C PHE A 10 27.18 -8.66 -39.47
N LEU A 11 28.12 -9.61 -39.43
CA LEU A 11 28.90 -9.91 -38.23
C LEU A 11 29.87 -8.79 -37.88
N LEU A 12 30.53 -8.19 -38.88
CA LEU A 12 31.55 -7.18 -38.62
C LEU A 12 30.97 -5.89 -37.99
N PRO A 13 29.85 -5.31 -38.50
CA PRO A 13 29.22 -4.15 -37.86
C PRO A 13 28.67 -4.47 -36.47
N LEU A 14 28.08 -5.66 -36.27
CA LEU A 14 27.55 -6.08 -34.97
C LEU A 14 28.66 -6.15 -33.91
N VAL A 15 29.78 -6.80 -34.25
CA VAL A 15 30.94 -6.91 -33.35
C VAL A 15 31.53 -5.52 -33.05
N LEU A 16 31.66 -4.67 -34.07
CA LEU A 16 32.14 -3.29 -33.89
C LEU A 16 31.20 -2.47 -32.99
N THR A 17 29.89 -2.62 -33.14
CA THR A 17 28.89 -1.91 -32.33
C THR A 17 28.92 -2.40 -30.87
N LEU A 18 29.06 -3.70 -30.64
CA LEU A 18 29.16 -4.27 -29.29
C LEU A 18 30.45 -3.82 -28.60
N ILE A 19 31.58 -3.80 -29.31
CA ILE A 19 32.86 -3.30 -28.78
C ILE A 19 32.75 -1.80 -28.46
N ALA A 20 32.18 -1.00 -29.35
CA ALA A 20 31.98 0.43 -29.12
C ALA A 20 31.06 0.70 -27.91
N THR A 21 29.98 -0.07 -27.78
CA THR A 21 29.05 0.04 -26.65
C THR A 21 29.73 -0.34 -25.34
N ALA A 22 30.48 -1.44 -25.31
CA ALA A 22 31.25 -1.84 -24.13
C ALA A 22 32.30 -0.79 -23.74
N TYR A 23 33.01 -0.23 -24.71
CA TYR A 23 34.02 0.81 -24.49
C TYR A 23 33.43 2.10 -23.90
N LEU A 24 32.18 2.42 -24.23
CA LEU A 24 31.52 3.65 -23.81
C LEU A 24 30.78 3.50 -22.46
N VAL A 25 30.14 2.35 -22.24
CA VAL A 25 29.30 2.09 -21.04
C VAL A 25 30.16 1.75 -19.82
N LEU A 26 31.22 0.95 -19.99
CA LEU A 26 32.07 0.51 -18.88
C LEU A 26 32.69 1.67 -18.07
N PRO A 27 33.43 2.62 -18.66
CA PRO A 27 34.05 3.70 -17.90
C PRO A 27 33.03 4.67 -17.28
N LEU A 28 31.90 4.88 -17.95
CA LEU A 28 30.81 5.70 -17.40
C LEU A 28 30.25 5.07 -16.13
N MET A 29 30.00 3.76 -16.15
CA MET A 29 29.45 3.03 -15.02
C MET A 29 30.42 2.99 -13.83
N ASP A 30 31.71 2.73 -14.05
CA ASP A 30 32.72 2.76 -12.98
C ASP A 30 32.74 4.15 -12.29
N SER A 31 32.71 5.23 -13.08
CA SER A 31 32.69 6.59 -12.54
C SER A 31 31.42 6.93 -11.75
N LEU A 32 30.26 6.45 -12.19
CA LEU A 32 28.99 6.68 -11.50
C LEU A 32 28.90 5.86 -10.21
N THR A 33 29.39 4.62 -10.24
CA THR A 33 29.38 3.71 -9.10
C THR A 33 30.28 4.24 -7.99
N LEU A 34 31.53 4.61 -8.32
CA LEU A 34 32.46 5.20 -7.36
C LEU A 34 31.92 6.50 -6.73
N ARG A 35 31.33 7.40 -7.53
CA ARG A 35 30.71 8.64 -7.00
C ARG A 35 29.55 8.37 -6.06
N TRP A 36 28.68 7.41 -6.42
CA TRP A 36 27.53 7.06 -5.60
C TRP A 36 27.95 6.51 -4.24
N PHE A 37 28.91 5.58 -4.22
CA PHE A 37 29.42 5.00 -2.98
C PHE A 37 30.23 6.00 -2.15
N SER A 38 31.04 6.87 -2.77
CA SER A 38 31.73 7.94 -2.04
C SER A 38 30.72 8.87 -1.36
N ARG A 39 29.62 9.23 -2.04
CA ARG A 39 28.56 10.06 -1.43
C ARG A 39 27.87 9.35 -0.25
N ASP A 40 27.57 8.06 -0.37
CA ASP A 40 26.97 7.27 0.72
C ASP A 40 27.91 7.19 1.95
N LEU A 41 29.19 6.88 1.73
CA LEU A 41 30.17 6.79 2.80
C LEU A 41 30.44 8.15 3.47
N ASN A 42 30.40 9.25 2.70
CA ASN A 42 30.53 10.60 3.24
C ASN A 42 29.33 10.96 4.14
N LEU A 43 28.10 10.58 3.76
CA LEU A 43 26.91 10.76 4.60
C LEU A 43 27.02 9.95 5.90
N ARG A 44 27.49 8.70 5.85
CA ARG A 44 27.73 7.89 7.06
C ARG A 44 28.81 8.49 7.96
N GLY A 45 29.89 8.99 7.37
CA GLY A 45 30.94 9.70 8.09
C GLY A 45 30.40 10.94 8.83
N SER A 46 29.44 11.65 8.22
CA SER A 46 28.79 12.80 8.87
C SER A 46 27.96 12.41 10.10
N LEU A 47 27.33 11.23 10.10
CA LEU A 47 26.59 10.70 11.25
C LEU A 47 27.54 10.31 12.39
N VAL A 48 28.66 9.65 12.08
CA VAL A 48 29.69 9.32 13.06
C VAL A 48 30.29 10.60 13.66
N ALA A 49 30.58 11.60 12.84
CA ALA A 49 31.06 12.90 13.29
C ALA A 49 30.04 13.61 14.18
N SER A 50 28.76 13.61 13.82
CA SER A 50 27.68 14.20 14.62
C SER A 50 27.52 13.49 15.96
N ALA A 51 27.56 12.15 15.98
CA ALA A 51 27.42 11.35 17.20
C ALA A 51 28.61 11.54 18.17
N LEU A 52 29.81 11.79 17.64
CA LEU A 52 31.00 12.06 18.44
C LEU A 52 31.13 13.54 18.82
N SER A 53 30.38 14.44 18.18
CA SER A 53 30.53 15.90 18.33
C SER A 53 30.39 16.33 19.79
N ASP A 54 29.32 15.91 20.48
CA ASP A 54 29.04 16.30 21.86
C ASP A 54 30.10 15.76 22.83
N SER A 55 30.50 14.50 22.65
CA SER A 55 31.55 13.87 23.49
C SER A 55 32.93 14.50 23.27
N ILE A 56 33.25 14.95 22.06
CA ILE A 56 34.49 15.67 21.75
C ILE A 56 34.42 17.11 22.29
N ALA A 57 33.25 17.76 22.20
CA ALA A 57 33.03 19.11 22.69
C ALA A 57 33.12 19.21 24.23
N GLU A 58 32.63 18.21 24.96
CA GLU A 58 32.73 18.14 26.43
C GLU A 58 34.19 18.01 26.92
N ASN A 59 35.10 17.47 26.11
CA ASN A 59 36.51 17.28 26.47
C ASN A 59 37.43 18.40 25.91
N ARG A 60 36.87 19.58 25.62
CA ARG A 60 37.53 20.73 24.94
C ARG A 60 38.81 21.25 25.60
N GLN A 61 38.91 21.21 26.93
CA GLN A 61 40.03 21.84 27.64
C GLN A 61 41.31 20.99 27.62
N ASP A 62 41.23 19.73 27.21
CA ASP A 62 42.39 18.84 27.21
C ASP A 62 42.24 17.77 26.12
N PHE A 63 42.36 18.16 24.86
CA PHE A 63 42.39 17.21 23.73
C PHE A 63 43.52 16.16 23.84
N LYS A 64 44.39 16.26 24.85
CA LYS A 64 45.44 15.30 25.15
C LYS A 64 45.03 14.18 26.12
N THR A 65 43.84 14.22 26.73
CA THR A 65 43.45 13.22 27.73
C THR A 65 43.29 11.81 27.13
N ARG A 66 43.64 10.78 27.92
CA ARG A 66 43.52 9.35 27.56
C ARG A 66 42.08 8.94 27.20
N ARG A 67 41.08 9.64 27.76
CA ARG A 67 39.64 9.39 27.53
C ARG A 67 39.22 9.64 26.08
N LEU A 68 39.75 10.70 25.45
CA LEU A 68 39.46 11.03 24.06
C LEU A 68 40.07 10.01 23.09
N GLN A 69 41.28 9.53 23.38
CA GLN A 69 41.90 8.45 22.61
C GLN A 69 41.04 7.17 22.67
N THR A 70 40.53 6.79 23.84
CA THR A 70 39.66 5.61 24.00
C THR A 70 38.34 5.75 23.25
N LEU A 71 37.76 6.97 23.19
CA LEU A 71 36.53 7.23 22.42
C LEU A 71 36.76 7.05 20.91
N ILE A 72 37.84 7.64 20.39
CA ILE A 72 38.19 7.55 18.96
C ILE A 72 38.56 6.11 18.58
N ASP A 73 39.30 5.40 19.44
CA ASP A 73 39.65 3.99 19.21
C ASP A 73 38.42 3.07 19.23
N ARG A 74 37.41 3.34 20.07
CA ARG A 74 36.14 2.60 20.07
C ARG A 74 35.31 2.88 18.82
N ALA A 75 35.26 4.14 18.38
CA ALA A 75 34.56 4.51 17.16
C ALA A 75 35.16 3.85 15.91
N ALA A 76 36.46 3.53 15.93
CA ALA A 76 37.15 2.80 14.86
C ALA A 76 37.10 1.26 14.99
N GLN A 77 36.24 0.70 15.86
CA GLN A 77 36.01 -0.76 15.93
C GLN A 77 35.01 -1.27 14.88
N ASP A 78 34.38 -0.38 14.11
CA ASP A 78 33.54 -0.76 12.98
C ASP A 78 34.39 -1.44 11.90
N GLU A 79 33.93 -2.58 11.37
CA GLU A 79 34.63 -3.37 10.36
C GLU A 79 34.97 -2.60 9.07
N ARG A 80 34.38 -1.42 8.84
CA ARG A 80 34.57 -0.62 7.61
C ARG A 80 35.39 0.65 7.80
N LEU A 81 35.77 0.98 9.04
CA LEU A 81 36.57 2.15 9.37
C LEU A 81 38.05 1.77 9.48
N VAL A 82 38.85 2.25 8.53
CA VAL A 82 40.30 2.01 8.51
C VAL A 82 41.01 2.90 9.52
N GLY A 83 40.54 4.14 9.67
CA GLY A 83 41.13 5.05 10.65
C GLY A 83 40.36 6.35 10.85
N ILE A 84 40.58 6.96 12.01
CA ILE A 84 39.98 8.25 12.37
C ILE A 84 41.10 9.15 12.88
N GLY A 85 41.12 10.40 12.40
CA GLY A 85 42.02 11.46 12.82
C GLY A 85 41.22 12.69 13.26
N LEU A 86 41.64 13.32 14.36
CA LEU A 86 41.08 14.58 14.84
C LEU A 86 42.07 15.71 14.54
N CYS A 87 41.63 16.69 13.77
CA CYS A 87 42.41 17.84 13.34
C CYS A 87 41.98 19.09 14.10
N SER A 88 42.94 19.86 14.61
CA SER A 88 42.67 21.18 15.18
C SER A 88 42.29 22.19 14.09
N ILE A 89 41.76 23.34 14.51
CA ILE A 89 41.50 24.48 13.61
C ILE A 89 42.80 24.96 12.96
N GLU A 90 43.92 24.87 13.66
CA GLU A 90 45.25 25.22 13.14
C GLU A 90 45.81 24.19 12.14
N GLY A 91 45.10 23.08 11.91
CA GLY A 91 45.49 22.05 10.93
C GLY A 91 46.48 21.01 11.45
N GLU A 92 46.68 20.92 12.77
CA GLU A 92 47.50 19.86 13.37
C GLU A 92 46.68 18.62 13.71
N VAL A 93 47.25 17.43 13.53
CA VAL A 93 46.62 16.17 13.95
C VAL A 93 46.78 16.04 15.47
N VAL A 94 45.68 16.20 16.19
CA VAL A 94 45.64 16.18 17.66
C VAL A 94 45.62 14.75 18.19
N ARG A 95 44.78 13.90 17.58
CA ARG A 95 44.62 12.48 17.93
C ARG A 95 44.37 11.66 16.68
N ARG A 96 44.79 10.40 16.70
CA ARG A 96 44.58 9.47 15.59
C ARG A 96 44.52 8.03 16.08
N THR A 97 43.79 7.20 15.35
CA THR A 97 43.79 5.75 15.58
C THR A 97 45.02 5.10 14.93
N ALA A 98 45.29 3.84 15.27
CA ALA A 98 46.42 3.08 14.75
C ALA A 98 46.40 2.93 13.21
N GLY A 99 45.22 2.85 12.60
CA GLY A 99 45.05 2.73 11.15
C GLY A 99 45.07 4.06 10.38
N PHE A 100 45.23 5.19 11.06
CA PHE A 100 45.38 6.50 10.41
C PHE A 100 46.85 6.73 9.96
N PRO A 101 47.13 6.97 8.67
CA PRO A 101 48.49 7.04 8.15
C PRO A 101 49.27 8.20 8.77
N PRO A 102 50.51 7.98 9.24
CA PRO A 102 51.33 9.08 9.78
C PRO A 102 51.77 10.09 8.72
N SER A 103 51.70 9.75 7.44
CA SER A 103 52.00 10.61 6.30
C SER A 103 50.82 11.48 5.83
N LEU A 104 49.61 11.30 6.40
CA LEU A 104 48.42 12.07 6.05
C LEU A 104 48.26 13.27 6.99
N THR A 105 48.58 14.47 6.50
CA THR A 105 48.34 15.73 7.23
C THR A 105 46.90 16.20 7.08
N CYS A 106 46.40 17.04 7.99
CA CYS A 106 45.04 17.58 7.92
C CYS A 106 44.80 18.42 6.67
N GLU A 107 45.82 19.16 6.21
CA GLU A 107 45.77 19.93 4.97
C GLU A 107 45.60 19.01 3.74
N LYS A 108 46.40 17.94 3.67
CA LYS A 108 46.30 16.95 2.59
C LYS A 108 44.99 16.17 2.64
N ALA A 109 44.48 15.87 3.84
CA ALA A 109 43.16 15.25 4.00
C ALA A 109 42.03 16.17 3.50
N ARG A 110 42.12 17.48 3.77
CA ARG A 110 41.16 18.48 3.30
C ARG A 110 41.16 18.62 1.78
N GLU A 111 42.36 18.61 1.18
CA GLU A 111 42.51 18.64 -0.28
C GLU A 111 41.85 17.41 -0.93
N ILE A 112 42.14 16.21 -0.41
CA ILE A 112 41.58 14.96 -0.94
C ILE A 112 40.05 14.91 -0.74
N ALA A 113 39.55 15.27 0.44
CA ALA A 113 38.10 15.29 0.72
C ALA A 113 37.33 16.28 -0.17
N GLY A 114 37.99 17.31 -0.70
CA GLY A 114 37.41 18.26 -1.65
C GLY A 114 37.39 17.79 -3.11
N GLN A 115 38.08 16.69 -3.45
CA GLN A 115 38.08 16.12 -4.80
C GLN A 115 36.85 15.25 -5.04
N ASN A 116 36.40 15.16 -6.31
CA ASN A 116 35.20 14.40 -6.69
C ASN A 116 35.22 12.90 -6.32
N GLU A 117 36.40 12.29 -6.26
CA GLU A 117 36.55 10.86 -5.93
C GLU A 117 36.93 10.64 -4.46
N SER A 118 37.47 11.67 -3.80
CA SER A 118 37.88 11.67 -2.38
C SER A 118 38.68 10.44 -1.93
N GLN A 119 39.53 9.89 -2.80
CA GLN A 119 40.21 8.60 -2.60
C GLN A 119 41.69 8.77 -2.28
N LEU A 120 42.19 7.93 -1.36
CA LEU A 120 43.61 7.77 -1.02
C LEU A 120 44.00 6.30 -1.14
N LYS A 121 45.11 5.99 -1.80
CA LYS A 121 45.67 4.62 -1.84
C LYS A 121 46.62 4.40 -0.68
N LEU A 122 46.36 3.36 0.11
CA LEU A 122 47.21 2.88 1.20
C LEU A 122 47.73 1.47 0.86
N GLU A 123 48.74 0.99 1.59
CA GLU A 123 49.30 -0.36 1.40
C GLU A 123 48.26 -1.48 1.63
N GLY A 124 47.22 -1.22 2.44
CA GLY A 124 46.12 -2.14 2.71
C GLY A 124 44.93 -2.06 1.74
N GLY A 125 44.93 -1.13 0.79
CA GLY A 125 43.83 -0.90 -0.15
C GLY A 125 43.50 0.58 -0.34
N SER A 126 42.61 0.85 -1.29
CA SER A 126 42.03 2.18 -1.49
C SER A 126 41.10 2.55 -0.34
N VAL A 127 41.20 3.77 0.18
CA VAL A 127 40.31 4.31 1.20
C VAL A 127 39.66 5.60 0.74
N GLN A 128 38.45 5.85 1.21
CA GLN A 128 37.77 7.13 1.05
C GLN A 128 38.12 8.04 2.23
N VAL A 129 38.45 9.30 1.95
CA VAL A 129 38.75 10.33 2.95
C VAL A 129 37.53 11.26 3.07
N GLY A 130 36.84 11.18 4.21
CA GLY A 130 35.79 12.13 4.60
C GLY A 130 36.33 13.13 5.61
N MET A 131 36.02 14.41 5.46
CA MET A 131 36.37 15.46 6.44
C MET A 131 35.09 16.13 6.93
N HIS A 132 34.83 16.01 8.22
CA HIS A 132 33.58 16.45 8.84
C HIS A 132 33.86 17.48 9.94
N PRO A 133 33.22 18.65 9.91
CA PRO A 133 33.40 19.64 10.97
C PRO A 133 32.75 19.15 12.26
N ILE A 134 33.47 19.30 13.37
CA ILE A 134 32.95 19.17 14.73
C ILE A 134 32.62 20.58 15.22
N ASN A 135 31.34 20.82 15.50
CA ASN A 135 30.85 22.09 16.02
C ASN A 135 30.54 21.95 17.50
N GLY A 136 30.94 22.93 18.31
CA GLY A 136 30.43 23.08 19.68
C GLY A 136 29.65 24.38 19.83
N ASP A 137 29.27 24.70 21.06
CA ASP A 137 28.39 25.84 21.41
C ASP A 137 28.86 27.20 20.88
N SER A 138 30.17 27.37 20.61
CA SER A 138 30.78 28.62 20.15
C SER A 138 31.27 28.58 18.70
N GLY A 139 30.86 27.60 17.89
CA GLY A 139 31.26 27.45 16.48
C GLY A 139 32.14 26.22 16.20
N ARG A 140 32.74 26.17 15.00
CA ARG A 140 33.60 25.05 14.55
C ARG A 140 34.82 24.91 15.46
N MET A 141 35.03 23.72 16.01
CA MET A 141 36.05 23.45 17.03
C MET A 141 37.19 22.56 16.56
N ALA A 142 36.90 21.60 15.69
CA ALA A 142 37.86 20.65 15.14
C ALA A 142 37.30 20.06 13.85
N ASP A 143 38.14 19.34 13.11
CA ASP A 143 37.71 18.54 11.97
C ASP A 143 38.00 17.07 12.22
N LEU A 144 36.99 16.23 12.04
CA LEU A 144 37.13 14.78 12.11
C LEU A 144 37.40 14.24 10.70
N VAL A 145 38.57 13.65 10.51
CA VAL A 145 38.96 12.96 9.29
C VAL A 145 38.67 11.47 9.48
N ILE A 146 37.86 10.91 8.59
CA ILE A 146 37.45 9.51 8.65
C ILE A 146 37.91 8.81 7.38
N LEU A 147 38.56 7.66 7.53
CA LEU A 147 39.04 6.80 6.46
C LEU A 147 38.18 5.53 6.38
N HIS A 148 37.44 5.37 5.28
CA HIS A 148 36.62 4.17 5.03
C HIS A 148 37.28 3.26 4.00
N ASP A 149 37.17 1.94 4.19
CA ASP A 149 37.71 0.98 3.24
C ASP A 149 36.90 0.95 1.91
N LEU A 150 37.58 1.13 0.77
CA LEU A 150 37.02 0.98 -0.58
C LEU A 150 37.44 -0.34 -1.25
N SER A 151 38.22 -1.20 -0.58
CA SER A 151 38.72 -2.46 -1.17
C SER A 151 37.58 -3.40 -1.61
N PHE A 152 36.44 -3.36 -0.93
CA PHE A 152 35.24 -4.10 -1.30
C PHE A 152 34.59 -3.61 -2.61
N LEU A 153 34.70 -2.31 -2.90
CA LEU A 153 34.17 -1.69 -4.11
C LEU A 153 34.98 -2.06 -5.33
N GLU A 154 36.31 -2.09 -5.22
CA GLU A 154 37.18 -2.54 -6.30
C GLU A 154 36.90 -4.02 -6.66
N ARG A 155 36.64 -4.89 -5.67
CA ARG A 155 36.26 -6.30 -5.93
C ARG A 155 34.90 -6.41 -6.62
N ARG A 156 33.88 -5.67 -6.15
CA ARG A 156 32.54 -5.69 -6.75
C ARG A 156 32.46 -5.05 -8.14
N SER A 157 33.25 -4.01 -8.42
CA SER A 157 33.32 -3.40 -9.76
C SER A 157 33.87 -4.40 -10.77
N GLN A 158 34.90 -5.16 -10.40
CA GLN A 158 35.49 -6.19 -11.26
C GLN A 158 34.51 -7.33 -11.58
N ASP A 159 33.72 -7.78 -10.60
CA ASP A 159 32.71 -8.81 -10.84
C ASP A 159 31.58 -8.27 -11.73
N THR A 160 31.13 -7.05 -11.47
CA THR A 160 30.10 -6.39 -12.30
C THR A 160 30.57 -6.22 -13.74
N GLN A 161 31.82 -5.83 -13.94
CA GLN A 161 32.44 -5.73 -15.27
C GLN A 161 32.49 -7.09 -15.97
N LYS A 162 32.87 -8.17 -15.26
CA LYS A 162 32.85 -9.54 -15.81
C LYS A 162 31.44 -9.96 -16.22
N TYR A 163 30.44 -9.75 -15.37
CA TYR A 163 29.05 -10.09 -15.68
C TYR A 163 28.52 -9.32 -16.89
N LEU A 164 28.84 -8.02 -17.00
CA LEU A 164 28.42 -7.22 -18.14
C LEU A 164 29.09 -7.68 -19.44
N ILE A 165 30.38 -8.00 -19.40
CA ILE A 165 31.09 -8.56 -20.56
C ILE A 165 30.46 -9.90 -20.99
N ILE A 166 30.15 -10.78 -20.03
CA ILE A 166 29.46 -12.05 -20.29
C ILE A 166 28.07 -11.81 -20.90
N LEU A 167 27.32 -10.84 -20.37
CA LEU A 167 25.99 -10.49 -20.86
C LEU A 167 26.05 -9.96 -22.29
N ILE A 168 26.92 -8.99 -22.58
CA ILE A 168 27.12 -8.41 -23.92
C ILE A 168 27.58 -9.50 -24.91
N ALA A 169 28.49 -10.38 -24.50
CA ALA A 169 28.93 -11.51 -25.33
C ALA A 169 27.79 -12.50 -25.59
N SER A 170 26.96 -12.80 -24.59
CA SER A 170 25.82 -13.72 -24.74
C SER A 170 24.74 -13.14 -25.66
N LEU A 171 24.43 -11.84 -25.56
CA LEU A 171 23.52 -11.13 -26.45
C LEU A 171 24.05 -11.10 -27.88
N GLY A 172 25.35 -10.82 -28.07
CA GLY A 172 25.99 -10.86 -29.37
C GLY A 172 25.95 -12.25 -30.02
N LEU A 173 26.17 -13.31 -29.23
CA LEU A 173 26.07 -14.69 -29.69
C LEU A 173 24.63 -15.05 -30.08
N ALA A 174 23.65 -14.67 -29.26
CA ALA A 174 22.23 -14.88 -29.54
C ALA A 174 21.80 -14.16 -30.82
N MET A 175 22.17 -12.87 -30.98
CA MET A 175 21.87 -12.11 -32.20
C MET A 175 22.54 -12.72 -33.44
N THR A 176 23.78 -13.22 -33.31
CA THR A 176 24.47 -13.91 -34.41
C THR A 176 23.76 -15.20 -34.78
N LEU A 177 23.37 -16.02 -33.79
CA LEU A 177 22.64 -17.27 -33.99
C LEU A 177 21.30 -17.02 -34.67
N ILE A 178 20.55 -16.03 -34.18
CA ILE A 178 19.27 -15.61 -34.78
C ILE A 178 19.50 -15.15 -36.23
N THR A 179 20.52 -14.33 -36.49
CA THR A 179 20.83 -13.84 -37.85
C THR A 179 21.17 -14.99 -38.79
N VAL A 180 21.94 -15.99 -38.34
CA VAL A 180 22.27 -17.19 -39.12
C VAL A 180 21.02 -18.05 -39.38
N VAL A 181 20.17 -18.25 -38.37
CA VAL A 181 18.92 -19.01 -38.50
C VAL A 181 17.97 -18.31 -39.48
N VAL A 182 17.80 -16.99 -39.36
CA VAL A 182 16.98 -16.19 -40.28
C VAL A 182 17.54 -16.24 -41.70
N ALA A 183 18.86 -16.14 -41.88
CA ALA A 183 19.50 -16.25 -43.20
C ALA A 183 19.32 -17.64 -43.82
N GLN A 184 19.40 -18.72 -43.02
CA GLN A 184 19.16 -20.08 -43.48
C GLN A 184 17.68 -20.34 -43.81
N LEU A 185 16.76 -19.83 -43.01
CA LEU A 185 15.32 -19.92 -43.26
C LEU A 185 14.90 -19.13 -44.49
N SER A 186 15.47 -17.94 -44.69
CA SER A 186 15.31 -17.13 -45.90
C SER A 186 15.80 -17.88 -47.15
N TRP A 187 17.01 -18.47 -47.11
CA TRP A 187 17.54 -19.25 -48.23
C TRP A 187 16.69 -20.50 -48.53
N ARG A 188 16.20 -21.18 -47.49
CA ARG A 188 15.28 -22.34 -47.64
C ARG A 188 13.91 -21.92 -48.19
N GLY A 189 13.37 -20.79 -47.73
CA GLY A 189 12.13 -20.20 -48.24
C GLY A 189 12.24 -19.75 -49.69
N TRP A 190 13.39 -19.20 -50.09
CA TRP A 190 13.65 -18.78 -51.47
C TRP A 190 13.82 -19.98 -52.42
N MET A 191 14.49 -21.05 -51.99
CA MET A 191 14.58 -22.32 -52.73
C MET A 191 13.23 -23.04 -52.85
N ALA A 192 12.35 -22.93 -51.84
CA ALA A 192 10.98 -23.44 -51.89
C ALA A 192 10.10 -22.60 -52.83
N GLY A 193 10.23 -21.27 -52.81
CA GLY A 193 9.54 -20.34 -53.71
C GLY A 193 9.98 -20.49 -55.17
N ALA A 194 11.27 -20.72 -55.43
CA ALA A 194 11.77 -20.99 -56.79
C ALA A 194 11.25 -22.33 -57.35
N ARG A 195 11.06 -23.34 -56.49
CA ARG A 195 10.45 -24.63 -56.87
C ARG A 195 8.93 -24.54 -57.10
N ALA A 196 8.25 -23.60 -56.44
CA ALA A 196 6.84 -23.30 -56.66
C ALA A 196 6.61 -22.48 -57.94
N LEU A 197 7.52 -21.55 -58.26
CA LEU A 197 7.50 -20.77 -59.51
C LEU A 197 7.69 -21.63 -60.77
N LEU A 198 8.47 -22.72 -60.70
CA LEU A 198 8.61 -23.69 -61.79
C LEU A 198 7.39 -24.61 -61.97
N ARG A 199 6.42 -24.58 -61.03
CA ARG A 199 5.16 -25.36 -61.08
C ARG A 199 3.91 -24.52 -61.36
N GLY A 200 4.05 -23.20 -61.53
CA GLY A 200 2.99 -22.35 -62.07
C GLY A 200 1.85 -21.98 -61.11
N GLU A 201 2.08 -21.92 -59.80
CA GLU A 201 1.06 -21.46 -58.85
C GLU A 201 1.45 -20.12 -58.21
N GLY A 202 0.52 -19.16 -58.33
CA GLY A 202 0.70 -17.74 -58.04
C GLY A 202 0.82 -17.38 -56.56
N VAL A 203 1.49 -16.25 -56.35
CA VAL A 203 1.82 -15.58 -55.08
C VAL A 203 0.57 -15.02 -54.38
N LEU A 204 0.50 -15.15 -53.04
CA LEU A 204 0.00 -14.15 -52.08
C LEU A 204 0.48 -14.49 -50.65
N MET A 205 0.89 -13.44 -49.90
CA MET A 205 1.64 -13.38 -48.62
C MET A 205 0.92 -13.92 -47.35
N PRO A 206 1.45 -13.78 -46.09
CA PRO A 206 2.76 -14.11 -45.50
C PRO A 206 2.62 -15.04 -44.26
N MET A 207 3.67 -15.80 -43.89
CA MET A 207 3.79 -16.45 -42.56
C MET A 207 5.21 -16.28 -42.03
N SER A 208 5.40 -15.99 -40.73
CA SER A 208 5.58 -17.00 -39.65
C SER A 208 5.88 -16.28 -38.30
N PRO A 209 5.92 -16.93 -37.10
CA PRO A 209 6.21 -18.36 -36.87
C PRO A 209 5.41 -19.10 -35.78
N LEU A 210 5.56 -20.43 -35.86
CA LEU A 210 5.10 -21.50 -34.98
C LEU A 210 5.88 -21.62 -33.64
N SER A 211 5.18 -22.20 -32.65
CA SER A 211 5.67 -22.83 -31.41
C SER A 211 6.46 -24.14 -31.64
N PRO A 212 7.08 -24.74 -30.59
CA PRO A 212 6.59 -26.04 -30.06
C PRO A 212 6.89 -26.25 -28.55
N ALA A 213 6.29 -27.15 -27.76
CA ALA A 213 5.16 -28.08 -27.88
C ALA A 213 4.86 -28.71 -26.49
N ALA A 214 3.59 -28.95 -26.19
CA ALA A 214 3.11 -30.20 -25.57
C ALA A 214 1.64 -30.36 -26.00
N SER A 215 1.35 -31.51 -26.59
CA SER A 215 0.37 -31.73 -27.66
C SER A 215 -1.06 -31.98 -27.17
N ALA A 216 -1.99 -31.18 -27.67
CA ALA A 216 -3.39 -31.59 -27.87
C ALA A 216 -3.52 -32.37 -29.20
N PRO A 217 -4.52 -33.25 -29.36
CA PRO A 217 -4.72 -34.04 -30.57
C PRO A 217 -4.86 -33.17 -31.84
N PRO A 218 -4.38 -33.64 -33.01
CA PRO A 218 -4.32 -32.87 -34.26
C PRO A 218 -5.68 -32.40 -34.80
N GLU A 219 -6.79 -32.99 -34.33
CA GLU A 219 -8.15 -32.59 -34.72
C GLU A 219 -8.63 -31.31 -34.01
N LEU A 220 -8.03 -30.93 -32.88
CA LEU A 220 -8.41 -29.75 -32.08
C LEU A 220 -7.51 -28.53 -32.30
N ALA A 221 -6.42 -28.67 -33.06
CA ALA A 221 -5.49 -27.60 -33.39
C ALA A 221 -6.14 -26.37 -34.06
N PRO A 222 -7.02 -26.53 -35.07
CA PRO A 222 -7.72 -25.37 -35.66
C PRO A 222 -8.67 -24.74 -34.64
N LEU A 223 -9.37 -25.52 -33.81
CA LEU A 223 -10.31 -25.02 -32.82
C LEU A 223 -9.63 -24.25 -31.67
N ALA A 224 -8.42 -24.68 -31.28
CA ALA A 224 -7.61 -24.01 -30.25
C ALA A 224 -6.94 -22.73 -30.78
N ALA A 225 -6.56 -22.71 -32.06
CA ALA A 225 -6.07 -21.50 -32.73
C ALA A 225 -7.22 -20.48 -32.89
N ASP A 226 -8.39 -20.94 -33.31
CA ASP A 226 -9.59 -20.12 -33.49
C ASP A 226 -10.15 -19.60 -32.16
N LEU A 227 -10.07 -20.41 -31.08
CA LEU A 227 -10.38 -19.96 -29.72
C LEU A 227 -9.40 -18.90 -29.22
N ARG A 228 -8.09 -19.06 -29.47
CA ARG A 228 -7.09 -18.05 -29.09
C ARG A 228 -7.22 -16.77 -29.92
N ALA A 229 -7.55 -16.90 -31.21
CA ALA A 229 -7.85 -15.77 -32.07
C ALA A 229 -9.11 -15.05 -31.59
N ARG A 230 -10.19 -15.77 -31.27
CA ARG A 230 -11.41 -15.21 -30.67
C ARG A 230 -11.19 -14.59 -29.29
N LEU A 231 -10.32 -15.15 -28.47
CA LEU A 231 -9.94 -14.57 -27.17
C LEU A 231 -9.13 -13.29 -27.34
N ARG A 232 -8.20 -13.25 -28.31
CA ARG A 232 -7.45 -12.03 -28.66
C ARG A 232 -8.34 -10.99 -29.30
N ASP A 233 -9.25 -11.39 -30.19
CA ASP A 233 -10.24 -10.50 -30.80
C ASP A 233 -11.20 -9.97 -29.74
N LEU A 234 -11.61 -10.78 -28.76
CA LEU A 234 -12.39 -10.32 -27.59
C LEU A 234 -11.57 -9.39 -26.68
N GLU A 235 -10.29 -9.67 -26.43
CA GLU A 235 -9.41 -8.76 -25.68
C GLU A 235 -9.16 -7.44 -26.43
N ASP A 236 -8.99 -7.49 -27.75
CA ASP A 236 -8.75 -6.32 -28.60
C ASP A 236 -10.05 -5.56 -28.88
N GLU A 237 -11.20 -6.22 -29.00
CA GLU A 237 -12.54 -5.60 -29.02
C GLU A 237 -12.86 -5.01 -27.64
N TYR A 238 -12.45 -5.63 -26.54
CA TYR A 238 -12.61 -5.11 -25.18
C TYR A 238 -11.73 -3.88 -24.93
N ARG A 239 -10.47 -3.88 -25.38
CA ARG A 239 -9.58 -2.70 -25.38
C ARG A 239 -10.13 -1.58 -26.25
N ARG A 240 -10.70 -1.90 -27.42
CA ARG A 240 -11.29 -0.93 -28.36
C ARG A 240 -12.66 -0.40 -27.90
N ALA A 241 -13.46 -1.19 -27.20
CA ALA A 241 -14.78 -0.80 -26.71
C ALA A 241 -14.74 0.05 -25.43
N GLN A 242 -13.66 -0.02 -24.63
CA GLN A 242 -13.61 0.65 -23.33
C GLN A 242 -12.77 1.93 -23.26
N GLY A 243 -11.85 2.19 -24.19
CA GLY A 243 -10.98 3.37 -24.13
C GLY A 243 -10.05 3.39 -22.90
N PRO A 244 -8.76 3.74 -23.04
CA PRO A 244 -7.91 4.01 -21.88
C PRO A 244 -8.36 5.23 -21.05
N ASP A 245 -9.22 6.11 -21.61
CA ASP A 245 -9.58 7.42 -21.05
C ASP A 245 -10.97 7.52 -20.39
N ALA A 246 -11.76 6.44 -20.33
CA ALA A 246 -13.06 6.51 -19.66
C ALA A 246 -12.90 6.46 -18.12
N GLU A 247 -13.45 7.43 -17.40
CA GLU A 247 -13.44 7.41 -15.92
C GLU A 247 -14.22 6.19 -15.38
N TRP A 248 -13.78 5.64 -14.24
CA TRP A 248 -14.54 4.58 -13.56
C TRP A 248 -15.76 5.17 -12.85
N ASN A 249 -16.95 4.75 -13.26
CA ASN A 249 -18.23 5.23 -12.74
C ASN A 249 -19.24 4.06 -12.60
N PRO A 250 -20.44 4.29 -12.01
CA PRO A 250 -21.46 3.25 -11.85
C PRO A 250 -21.85 2.56 -13.16
N GLU A 251 -21.98 3.31 -14.25
CA GLU A 251 -22.42 2.81 -15.56
C GLU A 251 -21.39 1.85 -16.17
N ARG A 252 -20.11 2.18 -16.05
CA ARG A 252 -19.00 1.33 -16.51
C ARG A 252 -18.96 0.04 -15.71
N LEU A 253 -19.12 0.12 -14.39
CA LEU A 253 -19.17 -1.05 -13.51
C LEU A 253 -20.37 -1.96 -13.86
N ARG A 254 -21.55 -1.38 -14.07
CA ARG A 254 -22.76 -2.09 -14.57
C ARG A 254 -22.51 -2.80 -15.89
N THR A 255 -21.85 -2.12 -16.83
CA THR A 255 -21.52 -2.68 -18.15
C THR A 255 -20.58 -3.87 -18.03
N LEU A 256 -19.57 -3.77 -17.16
CA LEU A 256 -18.64 -4.86 -16.87
C LEU A 256 -19.35 -6.10 -16.32
N LEU A 257 -20.25 -5.93 -15.35
CA LEU A 257 -21.04 -7.03 -14.78
C LEU A 257 -21.91 -7.73 -15.85
N ARG A 258 -22.57 -6.95 -16.71
CA ARG A 258 -23.41 -7.50 -17.78
C ARG A 258 -22.61 -8.24 -18.86
N THR A 259 -21.41 -7.75 -19.18
CA THR A 259 -20.60 -8.29 -20.29
C THR A 259 -19.71 -9.46 -19.87
N GLN A 260 -18.96 -9.31 -18.77
CA GLN A 260 -17.98 -10.31 -18.33
C GLN A 260 -18.57 -11.36 -17.39
N LEU A 261 -19.55 -10.96 -16.60
CA LEU A 261 -20.24 -11.81 -15.63
C LEU A 261 -21.69 -12.08 -16.06
N ARG A 262 -22.04 -11.89 -17.35
CA ARG A 262 -23.33 -12.24 -17.99
C ARG A 262 -24.62 -11.85 -17.22
N GLY A 263 -24.58 -10.84 -16.36
CA GLY A 263 -25.72 -10.47 -15.52
C GLY A 263 -25.97 -11.44 -14.35
N ASP A 264 -24.93 -12.17 -13.93
CA ASP A 264 -24.97 -13.14 -12.84
C ASP A 264 -25.29 -12.44 -11.50
N GLN A 265 -26.02 -13.16 -10.63
CA GLN A 265 -26.42 -12.68 -9.32
C GLN A 265 -25.19 -12.30 -8.48
N VAL A 266 -25.20 -11.08 -7.93
CA VAL A 266 -24.18 -10.57 -7.01
C VAL A 266 -24.72 -10.61 -5.58
N ILE A 267 -24.00 -11.27 -4.69
CA ILE A 267 -24.30 -11.34 -3.25
C ILE A 267 -23.13 -10.75 -2.49
N VAL A 268 -23.34 -9.70 -1.69
CA VAL A 268 -22.34 -9.18 -0.75
C VAL A 268 -22.64 -9.71 0.64
N VAL A 269 -21.59 -10.08 1.37
CA VAL A 269 -21.70 -10.49 2.77
C VAL A 269 -20.75 -9.66 3.63
N SER A 270 -21.29 -8.94 4.62
CA SER A 270 -20.49 -8.18 5.59
C SER A 270 -21.13 -8.20 6.97
N ASN A 271 -20.32 -8.04 8.02
CA ASN A 271 -20.85 -8.07 9.38
C ASN A 271 -21.75 -6.85 9.63
N ARG A 272 -21.31 -5.67 9.20
CA ARG A 272 -22.09 -4.43 9.32
C ARG A 272 -23.05 -4.28 8.14
N GLU A 273 -24.29 -3.91 8.43
CA GLU A 273 -25.29 -3.51 7.44
C GLU A 273 -25.11 -2.05 7.00
N PRO A 274 -25.62 -1.66 5.81
CA PRO A 274 -25.51 -0.29 5.32
C PRO A 274 -26.51 0.70 5.95
N TYR A 275 -27.64 0.21 6.48
CA TYR A 275 -28.73 1.02 7.04
C TYR A 275 -29.25 0.39 8.32
N ILE A 276 -29.24 1.15 9.41
CA ILE A 276 -29.72 0.72 10.74
C ILE A 276 -31.04 1.43 11.02
N HIS A 277 -32.08 0.68 11.38
CA HIS A 277 -33.38 1.24 11.77
C HIS A 277 -33.49 1.28 13.30
N GLU A 278 -33.70 2.48 13.83
CA GLU A 278 -33.81 2.73 15.26
C GLU A 278 -35.21 3.23 15.63
N ARG A 279 -35.72 2.80 16.79
CA ARG A 279 -36.97 3.32 17.34
C ARG A 279 -36.74 4.76 17.84
N GLY A 280 -37.27 5.72 17.11
CA GLY A 280 -37.34 7.13 17.50
C GLY A 280 -38.62 7.45 18.28
N LYS A 281 -38.72 8.71 18.73
CA LYS A 281 -39.91 9.21 19.45
C LYS A 281 -41.16 9.29 18.53
N ASP A 282 -40.96 9.60 17.26
CA ASP A 282 -42.01 9.85 16.27
C ASP A 282 -42.09 8.77 15.16
N GLY A 283 -41.40 7.64 15.34
CA GLY A 283 -41.34 6.54 14.37
C GLY A 283 -39.95 5.97 14.18
N VAL A 284 -39.76 5.20 13.12
CA VAL A 284 -38.47 4.57 12.78
C VAL A 284 -37.53 5.61 12.16
N ILE A 285 -36.33 5.75 12.72
CA ILE A 285 -35.27 6.62 12.22
C ILE A 285 -34.21 5.74 11.56
N VAL A 286 -33.81 6.10 10.34
CA VAL A 286 -32.73 5.41 9.63
C VAL A 286 -31.40 6.11 9.92
N LYS A 287 -30.41 5.36 10.36
CA LYS A 287 -29.03 5.82 10.55
C LYS A 287 -28.09 5.08 9.63
N ARG A 288 -27.04 5.77 9.17
CA ARG A 288 -25.91 5.16 8.47
C ARG A 288 -24.78 4.92 9.45
N PRO A 289 -24.22 3.70 9.54
CA PRO A 289 -23.12 3.44 10.45
C PRO A 289 -21.83 4.11 9.99
N ALA A 290 -21.02 4.59 10.93
CA ALA A 290 -19.65 5.05 10.67
C ALA A 290 -18.74 3.87 10.31
N SER A 291 -18.74 3.46 9.03
CA SER A 291 -17.98 2.30 8.54
C SER A 291 -17.42 2.57 7.15
N GLY A 292 -16.09 2.66 7.04
CA GLY A 292 -15.42 2.82 5.74
C GLY A 292 -15.69 1.69 4.76
N LEU A 293 -15.96 0.47 5.24
CA LEU A 293 -16.40 -0.66 4.41
C LEU A 293 -17.76 -0.37 3.78
N VAL A 294 -18.73 0.14 4.56
CA VAL A 294 -20.07 0.46 4.05
C VAL A 294 -19.98 1.58 3.01
N THR A 295 -19.25 2.66 3.33
CA THR A 295 -19.02 3.78 2.42
C THR A 295 -18.45 3.34 1.07
N ALA A 296 -17.58 2.32 1.05
CA ALA A 296 -16.99 1.83 -0.17
C ALA A 296 -17.85 0.78 -0.92
N VAL A 297 -18.49 -0.13 -0.20
CA VAL A 297 -19.20 -1.26 -0.84
C VAL A 297 -20.61 -0.88 -1.28
N GLU A 298 -21.26 0.09 -0.65
CA GLU A 298 -22.61 0.51 -1.02
C GLU A 298 -22.73 1.02 -2.47
N PRO A 299 -21.88 1.94 -2.96
CA PRO A 299 -21.95 2.41 -4.35
C PRO A 299 -21.83 1.27 -5.36
N VAL A 300 -21.02 0.26 -5.03
CA VAL A 300 -20.88 -0.98 -5.82
C VAL A 300 -22.18 -1.77 -5.81
N MET A 301 -22.82 -1.96 -4.64
CA MET A 301 -24.10 -2.67 -4.55
C MET A 301 -25.24 -1.97 -5.29
N ARG A 302 -25.32 -0.64 -5.19
CA ARG A 302 -26.28 0.19 -5.95
C ARG A 302 -26.07 0.08 -7.46
N ALA A 303 -24.81 -0.10 -7.90
CA ALA A 303 -24.51 -0.39 -9.29
C ALA A 303 -24.98 -1.80 -9.70
N CYS A 304 -24.79 -2.81 -8.84
CA CYS A 304 -25.07 -4.22 -9.14
C CYS A 304 -26.55 -4.64 -9.02
N SER A 305 -27.37 -3.96 -8.19
CA SER A 305 -28.74 -4.38 -7.82
C SER A 305 -28.82 -5.82 -7.27
N GLY A 306 -27.87 -6.18 -6.40
CA GLY A 306 -27.76 -7.52 -5.80
C GLY A 306 -28.42 -7.67 -4.42
N THR A 307 -28.08 -8.75 -3.72
CA THR A 307 -28.46 -8.97 -2.32
C THR A 307 -27.28 -8.69 -1.40
N TRP A 308 -27.46 -7.85 -0.38
CA TRP A 308 -26.50 -7.65 0.69
C TRP A 308 -26.96 -8.42 1.94
N ILE A 309 -26.19 -9.40 2.40
CA ILE A 309 -26.45 -10.14 3.63
C ILE A 309 -25.60 -9.54 4.77
N ALA A 310 -26.25 -9.11 5.86
CA ALA A 310 -25.57 -8.52 7.01
C ALA A 310 -26.27 -8.82 8.35
N HIS A 311 -25.59 -8.57 9.48
CA HIS A 311 -26.22 -8.60 10.79
C HIS A 311 -27.10 -7.37 10.99
N GLY A 312 -28.38 -7.58 11.34
CA GLY A 312 -29.31 -6.51 11.71
C GLY A 312 -29.14 -6.13 13.17
N SER A 313 -28.73 -4.88 13.43
CA SER A 313 -28.29 -4.40 14.75
C SER A 313 -29.20 -3.32 15.35
N GLY A 314 -30.12 -2.78 14.56
CA GLY A 314 -31.03 -1.71 14.92
C GLY A 314 -32.21 -2.19 15.77
N SER A 315 -32.64 -1.33 16.70
CA SER A 315 -33.77 -1.59 17.61
C SER A 315 -35.13 -1.71 16.91
N ALA A 316 -35.24 -1.26 15.65
CA ALA A 316 -36.42 -1.36 14.81
C ALA A 316 -36.19 -2.20 13.54
N ASP A 317 -35.03 -2.86 13.38
CA ASP A 317 -34.73 -3.59 12.14
C ASP A 317 -35.69 -4.76 11.89
N HIS A 318 -36.18 -5.40 12.94
CA HIS A 318 -37.21 -6.46 12.85
C HIS A 318 -38.56 -5.95 12.34
N ASP A 319 -38.87 -4.66 12.53
CA ASP A 319 -40.19 -4.11 12.20
C ASP A 319 -40.33 -3.77 10.71
N VAL A 320 -39.20 -3.65 10.00
CA VAL A 320 -39.15 -3.12 8.62
C VAL A 320 -38.83 -4.20 7.57
N VAL A 321 -38.60 -5.44 8.00
CA VAL A 321 -38.27 -6.55 7.10
C VAL A 321 -39.52 -7.34 6.69
N ASP A 322 -39.42 -8.03 5.56
CA ASP A 322 -40.41 -8.99 5.10
C ASP A 322 -40.34 -10.33 5.85
N ALA A 323 -41.18 -11.30 5.46
CA ALA A 323 -41.20 -12.65 6.05
C ALA A 323 -39.90 -13.45 5.86
N ASN A 324 -39.01 -12.99 4.99
CA ASN A 324 -37.69 -13.56 4.76
C ASN A 324 -36.59 -12.63 5.30
N ASP A 325 -36.85 -11.79 6.30
CA ASP A 325 -35.89 -10.85 6.88
C ASP A 325 -35.21 -9.91 5.83
N ARG A 326 -35.90 -9.60 4.73
CA ARG A 326 -35.39 -8.71 3.66
C ARG A 326 -36.03 -7.34 3.73
N VAL A 327 -35.27 -6.31 3.38
CA VAL A 327 -35.75 -4.94 3.21
C VAL A 327 -35.11 -4.30 1.98
N MET A 328 -35.87 -3.49 1.25
CA MET A 328 -35.33 -2.73 0.12
C MET A 328 -34.58 -1.49 0.61
N VAL A 329 -33.42 -1.23 0.01
CA VAL A 329 -32.55 -0.11 0.38
C VAL A 329 -31.88 0.51 -0.86
N PRO A 330 -31.47 1.79 -0.83
CA PRO A 330 -31.69 2.78 0.22
C PRO A 330 -33.19 3.12 0.40
N PRO A 331 -33.62 3.49 1.62
CA PRO A 331 -35.01 3.89 1.87
C PRO A 331 -35.47 4.97 0.88
N GLY A 332 -36.61 4.73 0.23
CA GLY A 332 -37.23 5.64 -0.74
C GLY A 332 -36.70 5.54 -2.17
N ARG A 333 -35.66 4.74 -2.43
CA ARG A 333 -35.17 4.44 -3.79
C ARG A 333 -35.24 2.96 -4.15
N ASP A 334 -35.15 2.08 -3.16
CA ASP A 334 -35.32 0.63 -3.30
C ASP A 334 -34.43 0.02 -4.41
N GLU A 335 -33.13 0.36 -4.38
CA GLU A 335 -32.19 0.01 -5.45
C GLU A 335 -31.61 -1.41 -5.35
N TYR A 336 -31.53 -1.98 -4.14
CA TYR A 336 -31.05 -3.35 -3.86
C TYR A 336 -31.68 -3.94 -2.60
N VAL A 337 -31.49 -5.26 -2.40
CA VAL A 337 -32.07 -5.99 -1.26
C VAL A 337 -31.04 -6.10 -0.13
N LEU A 338 -31.43 -5.74 1.10
CA LEU A 338 -30.69 -6.05 2.31
C LEU A 338 -31.37 -7.22 3.04
N ARG A 339 -30.67 -8.36 3.14
CA ARG A 339 -31.07 -9.52 3.94
C ARG A 339 -30.40 -9.44 5.31
N ARG A 340 -31.20 -9.37 6.38
CA ARG A 340 -30.71 -9.35 7.75
C ARG A 340 -30.64 -10.75 8.34
N LEU A 341 -29.60 -10.97 9.12
CA LEU A 341 -29.46 -12.11 10.02
C LEU A 341 -29.43 -11.61 11.46
N TRP A 342 -30.04 -12.37 12.37
CA TRP A 342 -30.23 -11.96 13.76
C TRP A 342 -29.27 -12.71 14.66
N LEU A 343 -28.31 -12.02 15.28
CA LEU A 343 -27.42 -12.65 16.27
C LEU A 343 -28.07 -12.61 17.64
N THR A 344 -27.97 -13.71 18.36
CA THR A 344 -28.25 -13.72 19.81
C THR A 344 -27.18 -12.91 20.55
N PRO A 345 -27.48 -12.36 21.74
CA PRO A 345 -26.48 -11.64 22.54
C PRO A 345 -25.22 -12.47 22.81
N GLU A 346 -25.36 -13.78 23.02
CA GLU A 346 -24.22 -14.68 23.24
C GLU A 346 -23.39 -14.90 21.97
N GLU A 347 -24.03 -14.98 20.80
CA GLU A 347 -23.34 -15.02 19.52
C GLU A 347 -22.61 -13.71 19.25
N GLU A 348 -23.27 -12.56 19.42
CA GLU A 348 -22.64 -11.25 19.23
C GLU A 348 -21.44 -11.08 20.17
N GLN A 349 -21.59 -11.46 21.44
CA GLN A 349 -20.50 -11.42 22.40
C GLN A 349 -19.31 -12.30 22.00
N GLY A 350 -19.55 -13.56 21.61
CA GLY A 350 -18.47 -14.49 21.27
C GLY A 350 -17.84 -14.24 19.89
N PHE A 351 -18.66 -14.01 18.86
CA PHE A 351 -18.20 -13.81 17.48
C PHE A 351 -17.66 -12.40 17.24
N TYR A 352 -18.44 -11.37 17.57
CA TYR A 352 -18.09 -9.99 17.23
C TYR A 352 -17.14 -9.40 18.27
N TYR A 353 -17.55 -9.34 19.53
CA TYR A 353 -16.72 -8.74 20.57
C TYR A 353 -15.49 -9.59 20.90
N GLY A 354 -15.67 -10.89 21.17
CA GLY A 354 -14.60 -11.82 21.50
C GLY A 354 -13.65 -12.10 20.32
N PHE A 355 -13.99 -13.10 19.49
CA PHE A 355 -13.04 -13.61 18.49
C PHE A 355 -12.58 -12.55 17.48
N SER A 356 -13.51 -11.76 16.94
CA SER A 356 -13.20 -10.78 15.90
C SER A 356 -12.46 -9.55 16.46
N ASN A 357 -12.94 -8.93 17.55
CA ASN A 357 -12.41 -7.64 18.01
C ASN A 357 -11.42 -7.72 19.19
N GLU A 358 -11.47 -8.73 20.06
CA GLU A 358 -10.42 -8.98 21.07
C GLU A 358 -9.33 -9.91 20.53
N GLY A 359 -9.64 -10.79 19.57
CA GLY A 359 -8.70 -11.75 18.98
C GLY A 359 -8.04 -11.23 17.69
N LEU A 360 -8.78 -11.28 16.58
CA LEU A 360 -8.25 -11.00 15.24
C LEU A 360 -7.84 -9.53 15.04
N TRP A 361 -8.62 -8.57 15.55
CA TRP A 361 -8.34 -7.15 15.39
C TRP A 361 -6.95 -6.74 15.92
N PRO A 362 -6.61 -6.93 17.21
CA PRO A 362 -5.27 -6.63 17.71
C PRO A 362 -4.18 -7.47 17.04
N LEU A 363 -4.45 -8.75 16.75
CA LEU A 363 -3.51 -9.65 16.09
C LEU A 363 -3.07 -9.11 14.71
N CYS A 364 -4.04 -8.81 13.85
CA CYS A 364 -3.79 -8.40 12.48
C CYS A 364 -3.23 -6.98 12.38
N HIS A 365 -3.57 -6.12 13.34
CA HIS A 365 -2.95 -4.80 13.45
C HIS A 365 -1.58 -4.82 14.14
N VAL A 366 -1.10 -5.97 14.65
CA VAL A 366 0.13 -6.06 15.45
C VAL A 366 0.12 -4.98 16.55
N ALA A 367 -1.05 -4.80 17.17
CA ALA A 367 -1.26 -3.72 18.11
C ALA A 367 -0.52 -3.99 19.43
N HIS A 368 -0.23 -2.92 20.18
CA HIS A 368 0.25 -3.02 21.56
C HIS A 368 -0.85 -3.44 22.56
N VAL A 369 -1.87 -4.15 22.08
CA VAL A 369 -2.96 -4.75 22.84
C VAL A 369 -2.87 -6.25 22.60
N ARG A 370 -2.81 -7.03 23.68
CA ARG A 370 -2.64 -8.48 23.58
C ARG A 370 -3.91 -9.11 22.97
N PRO A 371 -3.80 -9.91 21.89
CA PRO A 371 -4.96 -10.63 21.36
C PRO A 371 -5.42 -11.71 22.35
N VAL A 372 -6.73 -11.82 22.54
CA VAL A 372 -7.36 -12.79 23.44
C VAL A 372 -8.14 -13.82 22.64
N PHE A 373 -7.86 -15.09 22.90
CA PHE A 373 -8.46 -16.23 22.21
C PHE A 373 -9.10 -17.17 23.23
N ARG A 374 -10.40 -17.38 23.10
CA ARG A 374 -11.18 -18.31 23.95
C ARG A 374 -11.88 -19.32 23.05
N GLU A 375 -11.90 -20.58 23.45
CA GLU A 375 -12.53 -21.65 22.67
C GLU A 375 -14.03 -21.44 22.47
N ALA A 376 -14.72 -20.91 23.48
CA ALA A 376 -16.13 -20.54 23.38
C ALA A 376 -16.37 -19.49 22.27
N ASP A 377 -15.51 -18.47 22.19
CA ASP A 377 -15.59 -17.41 21.18
C ASP A 377 -15.35 -17.97 19.78
N TRP A 378 -14.37 -18.87 19.63
CA TRP A 378 -14.13 -19.59 18.38
C TRP A 378 -15.33 -20.42 17.92
N ASN A 379 -15.97 -21.15 18.83
CA ASN A 379 -17.15 -21.96 18.51
C ASN A 379 -18.30 -21.06 18.04
N ARG A 380 -18.49 -19.88 18.65
CA ARG A 380 -19.44 -18.87 18.15
C ARG A 380 -19.01 -18.32 16.80
N TYR A 381 -17.73 -18.09 16.59
CA TYR A 381 -17.22 -17.59 15.31
C TYR A 381 -17.49 -18.56 14.15
N CYS A 382 -17.26 -19.85 14.37
CA CYS A 382 -17.61 -20.92 13.44
C CYS A 382 -19.12 -21.00 13.18
N ALA A 383 -19.94 -21.00 14.23
CA ALA A 383 -21.40 -21.10 14.11
C ALA A 383 -22.00 -19.92 13.32
N VAL A 384 -21.53 -18.69 13.59
CA VAL A 384 -21.97 -17.50 12.88
C VAL A 384 -21.52 -17.54 11.42
N ASN A 385 -20.26 -17.90 11.13
CA ASN A 385 -19.79 -18.08 9.75
C ASN A 385 -20.65 -19.10 8.98
N GLN A 386 -20.99 -20.23 9.61
CA GLN A 386 -21.86 -21.24 8.99
C GLN A 386 -23.25 -20.69 8.69
N ARG A 387 -23.84 -19.94 9.62
CA ARG A 387 -25.17 -19.35 9.44
C ARG A 387 -25.20 -18.33 8.30
N PHE A 388 -24.14 -17.53 8.15
CA PHE A 388 -23.98 -16.65 7.00
C PHE A 388 -23.77 -17.43 5.70
N ALA A 389 -23.06 -18.56 5.73
CA ALA A 389 -22.93 -19.44 4.56
C ALA A 389 -24.28 -20.00 4.12
N ASP A 390 -25.09 -20.47 5.08
CA ASP A 390 -26.42 -21.00 4.81
C ASP A 390 -27.35 -19.93 4.22
N ALA A 391 -27.25 -18.68 4.70
CA ALA A 391 -27.98 -17.55 4.12
C ALA A 391 -27.56 -17.25 2.68
N VAL A 392 -26.26 -17.27 2.36
CA VAL A 392 -25.77 -17.12 0.97
C VAL A 392 -26.35 -18.21 0.07
N VAL A 393 -26.37 -19.46 0.55
CA VAL A 393 -26.93 -20.59 -0.21
C VAL A 393 -28.43 -20.44 -0.41
N ALA A 394 -29.16 -19.95 0.60
CA ALA A 394 -30.61 -19.71 0.50
C ALA A 394 -30.96 -18.55 -0.46
N GLU A 395 -30.10 -17.53 -0.55
CA GLU A 395 -30.28 -16.39 -1.47
C GLU A 395 -29.79 -16.71 -2.90
N ALA A 396 -28.93 -17.70 -3.10
CA ALA A 396 -28.41 -18.07 -4.40
C ALA A 396 -29.50 -18.69 -5.30
N VAL A 397 -29.89 -17.98 -6.37
CA VAL A 397 -30.89 -18.45 -7.35
C VAL A 397 -30.26 -19.07 -8.60
N VAL A 398 -28.93 -18.94 -8.76
CA VAL A 398 -28.13 -19.53 -9.84
C VAL A 398 -27.05 -20.45 -9.28
N GLU A 399 -26.52 -21.36 -10.10
CA GLU A 399 -25.47 -22.30 -9.68
C GLU A 399 -24.08 -21.66 -9.53
N ASP A 400 -23.82 -20.56 -10.25
CA ASP A 400 -22.55 -19.83 -10.25
C ASP A 400 -22.72 -18.34 -9.88
N PRO A 401 -23.21 -18.02 -8.65
CA PRO A 401 -23.33 -16.63 -8.21
C PRO A 401 -21.95 -16.01 -7.98
N VAL A 402 -21.88 -14.68 -8.04
CA VAL A 402 -20.71 -13.91 -7.59
C VAL A 402 -20.94 -13.54 -6.14
N VAL A 403 -20.12 -14.06 -5.23
CA VAL A 403 -20.23 -13.80 -3.80
C VAL A 403 -19.04 -12.98 -3.33
N LEU A 404 -19.30 -11.79 -2.82
CA LEU A 404 -18.31 -10.86 -2.29
C LEU A 404 -18.30 -10.96 -0.76
N VAL A 405 -17.33 -11.68 -0.21
CA VAL A 405 -17.17 -11.83 1.25
C VAL A 405 -16.29 -10.71 1.78
N GLN A 406 -16.80 -9.96 2.76
CA GLN A 406 -16.12 -8.79 3.30
C GLN A 406 -15.58 -9.04 4.72
N ASP A 407 -14.25 -8.95 4.80
CA ASP A 407 -13.47 -8.69 6.02
C ASP A 407 -13.30 -9.85 7.03
N TYR A 408 -12.46 -9.58 8.03
CA TYR A 408 -11.96 -10.55 9.03
C TYR A 408 -13.03 -11.25 9.89
N HIS A 409 -14.27 -10.77 9.88
CA HIS A 409 -15.37 -11.45 10.55
C HIS A 409 -15.72 -12.79 9.87
N PHE A 410 -15.38 -12.94 8.58
CA PHE A 410 -15.84 -14.06 7.77
C PHE A 410 -14.72 -14.85 7.12
N ALA A 411 -13.66 -15.15 7.88
CA ALA A 411 -12.51 -15.86 7.34
C ALA A 411 -12.83 -17.33 6.96
N LEU A 412 -13.85 -17.95 7.59
CA LEU A 412 -14.24 -19.35 7.32
C LEU A 412 -15.32 -19.48 6.24
N LEU A 413 -16.08 -18.40 6.05
CA LEU A 413 -17.21 -18.33 5.15
C LEU A 413 -16.90 -18.78 3.70
N PRO A 414 -15.75 -18.44 3.07
CA PRO A 414 -15.49 -18.82 1.68
C PRO A 414 -15.47 -20.34 1.47
N ALA A 415 -14.77 -21.09 2.31
CA ALA A 415 -14.74 -22.54 2.24
C ALA A 415 -16.12 -23.17 2.51
N MET A 416 -16.89 -22.62 3.46
CA MET A 416 -18.24 -23.08 3.76
C MET A 416 -19.20 -22.90 2.57
N ILE A 417 -19.11 -21.75 1.87
CA ILE A 417 -19.88 -21.49 0.64
C ILE A 417 -19.42 -22.44 -0.47
N ARG A 418 -18.10 -22.55 -0.72
CA ARG A 418 -17.52 -23.41 -1.77
C ARG A 418 -18.03 -24.85 -1.69
N LYS A 419 -18.14 -25.40 -0.47
CA LYS A 419 -18.65 -26.76 -0.23
C LYS A 419 -20.09 -26.98 -0.73
N LYS A 420 -20.93 -25.94 -0.69
CA LYS A 420 -22.35 -26.00 -1.10
C LYS A 420 -22.57 -25.48 -2.52
N LEU A 421 -21.80 -24.48 -2.92
CA LEU A 421 -21.84 -23.81 -4.23
C LEU A 421 -20.44 -23.91 -4.89
N PRO A 422 -20.05 -25.11 -5.39
CA PRO A 422 -18.70 -25.34 -5.92
C PRO A 422 -18.38 -24.48 -7.14
N ARG A 423 -19.40 -24.00 -7.87
CA ARG A 423 -19.25 -23.15 -9.06
C ARG A 423 -19.34 -21.65 -8.77
N ALA A 424 -19.56 -21.23 -7.52
CA ALA A 424 -19.61 -19.82 -7.16
C ALA A 424 -18.26 -19.12 -7.42
N THR A 425 -18.29 -17.86 -7.80
CA THR A 425 -17.07 -17.04 -7.82
C THR A 425 -17.02 -16.27 -6.52
N ILE A 426 -16.13 -16.68 -5.62
CA ILE A 426 -16.05 -16.14 -4.27
C ILE A 426 -14.89 -15.15 -4.23
N LEU A 427 -15.23 -13.87 -4.08
CA LEU A 427 -14.30 -12.76 -4.01
C LEU A 427 -14.23 -12.30 -2.55
N THR A 428 -13.19 -12.72 -1.84
CA THR A 428 -13.00 -12.33 -0.44
C THR A 428 -12.07 -11.13 -0.39
N PHE A 429 -12.48 -10.07 0.31
CA PHE A 429 -11.63 -8.89 0.48
C PHE A 429 -11.35 -8.63 1.96
N TRP A 430 -10.07 -8.55 2.32
CA TRP A 430 -9.58 -8.34 3.67
C TRP A 430 -9.22 -6.86 3.88
N HIS A 431 -10.03 -6.14 4.69
CA HIS A 431 -9.95 -4.67 4.80
C HIS A 431 -8.96 -4.18 5.87
N ILE A 432 -8.58 -5.05 6.80
CA ILE A 432 -7.57 -4.72 7.81
C ILE A 432 -6.17 -5.12 7.30
N PRO A 433 -5.08 -4.74 7.97
CA PRO A 433 -3.77 -5.25 7.61
C PRO A 433 -3.68 -6.78 7.74
N TRP A 434 -2.76 -7.39 6.99
CA TRP A 434 -2.36 -8.77 7.23
C TRP A 434 -0.98 -8.81 7.90
N PRO A 435 -0.84 -9.43 9.08
CA PRO A 435 0.40 -9.41 9.84
C PRO A 435 1.43 -10.36 9.22
N ASN A 436 2.68 -10.29 9.68
CA ASN A 436 3.69 -11.26 9.27
C ASN A 436 3.36 -12.69 9.81
N PRO A 437 3.95 -13.75 9.23
CA PRO A 437 3.63 -15.12 9.63
C PRO A 437 3.84 -15.40 11.12
N GLU A 438 4.89 -14.85 11.73
CA GLU A 438 5.21 -15.05 13.15
C GLU A 438 4.13 -14.49 14.07
N SER A 439 3.68 -13.26 13.79
CA SER A 439 2.61 -12.63 14.54
C SER A 439 1.31 -13.40 14.36
N PHE A 440 0.95 -13.76 13.11
CA PHE A 440 -0.26 -14.56 12.85
C PHE A 440 -0.25 -15.91 13.56
N GLY A 441 0.94 -16.50 13.75
CA GLY A 441 1.16 -17.74 14.48
C GLY A 441 0.63 -17.77 15.91
N ILE A 442 0.35 -16.61 16.53
CA ILE A 442 -0.26 -16.50 17.86
C ILE A 442 -1.68 -17.08 17.86
N CYS A 443 -2.41 -17.04 16.74
CA CYS A 443 -3.77 -17.58 16.67
C CYS A 443 -3.78 -19.12 16.80
N PRO A 444 -4.52 -19.70 17.76
CA PRO A 444 -4.62 -21.15 17.91
C PRO A 444 -5.23 -21.83 16.68
N TRP A 445 -6.23 -21.20 16.06
CA TRP A 445 -6.97 -21.71 14.90
C TRP A 445 -6.50 -21.12 13.56
N ARG A 446 -5.21 -20.75 13.50
CA ARG A 446 -4.59 -20.18 12.29
C ARG A 446 -4.79 -21.07 11.06
N ARG A 447 -4.75 -22.40 11.22
CA ARG A 447 -4.86 -23.35 10.12
C ARG A 447 -6.26 -23.31 9.52
N GLU A 448 -7.27 -23.41 10.38
CA GLU A 448 -8.69 -23.38 10.01
C GLU A 448 -9.06 -22.05 9.34
N ILE A 449 -8.51 -20.93 9.81
CA ILE A 449 -8.70 -19.61 9.19
C ILE A 449 -8.11 -19.58 7.78
N LEU A 450 -6.86 -20.04 7.59
CA LEU A 450 -6.22 -20.05 6.28
C LEU A 450 -6.97 -20.98 5.30
N GLU A 451 -7.36 -22.17 5.75
CA GLU A 451 -8.19 -23.10 4.97
C GLU A 451 -9.52 -22.46 4.57
N GLY A 452 -10.16 -21.76 5.51
CA GLY A 452 -11.37 -20.98 5.28
C GLY A 452 -11.22 -19.96 4.17
N MET A 453 -10.13 -19.17 4.22
CA MET A 453 -9.85 -18.10 3.26
C MET A 453 -9.48 -18.64 1.88
N LEU A 454 -8.79 -19.79 1.81
CA LEU A 454 -8.44 -20.47 0.55
C LEU A 454 -9.64 -21.13 -0.16
N GLY A 455 -10.84 -21.08 0.42
CA GLY A 455 -12.09 -21.38 -0.32
C GLY A 455 -12.47 -20.31 -1.35
N SER A 456 -11.76 -19.18 -1.35
CA SER A 456 -11.99 -18.05 -2.25
C SER A 456 -11.47 -18.33 -3.66
N THR A 457 -12.16 -17.80 -4.68
CA THR A 457 -11.58 -17.72 -6.04
C THR A 457 -10.51 -16.65 -6.10
N ILE A 458 -10.79 -15.49 -5.47
CA ILE A 458 -9.85 -14.38 -5.34
C ILE A 458 -9.84 -13.93 -3.89
N LEU A 459 -8.65 -13.74 -3.36
CA LEU A 459 -8.40 -13.13 -2.07
C LEU A 459 -7.70 -11.78 -2.27
N GLY A 460 -8.44 -10.70 -2.00
CA GLY A 460 -7.98 -9.33 -2.17
C GLY A 460 -7.47 -8.71 -0.87
N PHE A 461 -6.37 -7.97 -0.96
CA PHE A 461 -5.85 -7.12 0.12
C PHE A 461 -5.62 -5.69 -0.37
N HIS A 462 -5.46 -4.73 0.53
CA HIS A 462 -5.16 -3.35 0.15
C HIS A 462 -3.77 -3.16 -0.47
N THR A 463 -2.75 -3.85 0.05
CA THR A 463 -1.35 -3.61 -0.33
C THR A 463 -0.67 -4.90 -0.76
N ARG A 464 0.32 -4.78 -1.66
CA ARG A 464 1.17 -5.91 -2.04
C ARG A 464 1.93 -6.51 -0.85
N PHE A 465 2.23 -5.70 0.17
CA PHE A 465 2.87 -6.17 1.39
C PHE A 465 1.96 -7.14 2.15
N HIS A 466 0.66 -6.84 2.27
CA HIS A 466 -0.31 -7.75 2.89
C HIS A 466 -0.46 -9.04 2.06
N CYS A 467 -0.50 -8.96 0.73
CA CYS A 467 -0.53 -10.14 -0.14
C CYS A 467 0.68 -11.05 0.10
N LYS A 468 1.88 -10.46 0.12
CA LYS A 468 3.13 -11.19 0.37
C LYS A 468 3.09 -11.88 1.73
N ASN A 469 2.74 -11.14 2.79
CA ASN A 469 2.66 -11.71 4.13
C ASN A 469 1.64 -12.86 4.20
N PHE A 470 0.50 -12.75 3.52
CA PHE A 470 -0.49 -13.82 3.46
C PHE A 470 0.07 -15.07 2.80
N ILE A 471 0.70 -14.93 1.63
CA ILE A 471 1.33 -16.04 0.90
C ILE A 471 2.39 -16.72 1.78
N GLU A 472 3.25 -15.96 2.44
CA GLU A 472 4.26 -16.48 3.38
C GLU A 472 3.63 -17.15 4.61
N THR A 473 2.46 -16.66 5.06
CA THR A 473 1.72 -17.26 6.18
C THR A 473 1.14 -18.61 5.78
N VAL A 474 0.60 -18.72 4.56
CA VAL A 474 0.14 -20.00 4.00
C VAL A 474 1.29 -20.98 3.86
N ASP A 475 2.40 -20.55 3.23
CA ASP A 475 3.61 -21.38 3.04
C ASP A 475 4.13 -21.97 4.36
N ARG A 476 4.07 -21.18 5.44
CA ARG A 476 4.55 -21.59 6.76
C ARG A 476 3.64 -22.57 7.50
N TYR A 477 2.33 -22.49 7.30
CA TYR A 477 1.36 -23.20 8.15
C TYR A 477 0.48 -24.22 7.41
N LEU A 478 0.48 -24.23 6.08
CA LEU A 478 -0.30 -25.15 5.27
C LEU A 478 0.59 -25.82 4.21
N GLU A 479 0.30 -27.09 3.95
CA GLU A 479 0.87 -27.82 2.80
C GLU A 479 0.10 -27.45 1.52
N ALA A 480 0.27 -26.22 1.05
CA ALA A 480 -0.34 -25.72 -0.18
C ALA A 480 0.72 -25.55 -1.28
N ARG A 481 0.33 -25.72 -2.55
CA ARG A 481 1.22 -25.45 -3.68
C ARG A 481 1.10 -23.96 -4.05
N ILE A 482 2.21 -23.23 -3.97
CA ILE A 482 2.24 -21.79 -4.24
C ILE A 482 2.97 -21.53 -5.56
N GLU A 483 2.29 -20.83 -6.49
CA GLU A 483 2.89 -20.30 -7.71
C GLU A 483 3.15 -18.80 -7.54
N HIS A 484 4.39 -18.45 -7.16
CA HIS A 484 4.76 -17.07 -6.85
C HIS A 484 4.65 -16.11 -8.04
N GLU A 485 4.91 -16.56 -9.26
CA GLU A 485 4.87 -15.70 -10.47
C GLU A 485 3.46 -15.15 -10.73
N HIS A 486 2.44 -15.98 -10.48
CA HIS A 486 1.03 -15.63 -10.67
C HIS A 486 0.29 -15.35 -9.35
N SER A 487 1.00 -15.34 -8.21
CA SER A 487 0.43 -15.20 -6.86
C SER A 487 -0.80 -16.10 -6.63
N THR A 488 -0.74 -17.34 -7.13
CA THR A 488 -1.82 -18.32 -7.05
C THR A 488 -1.46 -19.41 -6.05
N ILE A 489 -2.40 -19.75 -5.18
CA ILE A 489 -2.26 -20.81 -4.17
C ILE A 489 -3.24 -21.92 -4.52
N SER A 490 -2.73 -23.13 -4.77
CA SER A 490 -3.55 -24.32 -5.00
C SER A 490 -3.65 -25.13 -3.71
N PHE A 491 -4.87 -25.35 -3.23
CA PHE A 491 -5.17 -26.12 -2.02
C PHE A 491 -6.40 -27.01 -2.26
N HIS A 492 -6.26 -28.32 -2.02
CA HIS A 492 -7.31 -29.33 -2.28
C HIS A 492 -8.00 -29.22 -3.66
N ASP A 493 -7.20 -29.06 -4.72
CA ASP A 493 -7.61 -28.88 -6.13
C ASP A 493 -8.31 -27.54 -6.48
N ASP A 494 -8.48 -26.64 -5.51
CA ASP A 494 -8.98 -25.28 -5.73
C ASP A 494 -7.82 -24.28 -5.83
N ASP A 495 -7.87 -23.39 -6.83
CA ASP A 495 -6.91 -22.30 -7.01
C ASP A 495 -7.46 -20.99 -6.45
N THR A 496 -6.71 -20.35 -5.55
CA THR A 496 -6.98 -18.99 -5.04
C THR A 496 -5.97 -18.01 -5.63
N LEU A 497 -6.44 -16.98 -6.33
CA LEU A 497 -5.61 -15.84 -6.72
C LEU A 497 -5.48 -14.84 -5.55
N VAL A 498 -4.26 -14.49 -5.17
CA VAL A 498 -3.99 -13.46 -4.15
C VAL A 498 -3.51 -12.17 -4.82
N GLU A 499 -4.24 -11.07 -4.65
CA GLU A 499 -3.92 -9.80 -5.33
C GLU A 499 -4.25 -8.56 -4.49
N SER A 500 -3.57 -7.47 -4.81
CA SER A 500 -3.72 -6.15 -4.21
C SER A 500 -4.76 -5.29 -4.96
N TYR A 501 -5.83 -4.92 -4.26
CA TYR A 501 -6.83 -3.94 -4.70
C TYR A 501 -6.97 -2.86 -3.62
N PRO A 502 -6.26 -1.72 -3.75
CA PRO A 502 -6.41 -0.62 -2.80
C PRO A 502 -7.83 -0.06 -2.90
N ILE A 503 -8.56 -0.06 -1.77
CA ILE A 503 -9.92 0.46 -1.73
C ILE A 503 -9.89 1.98 -1.71
N SER A 504 -10.97 2.59 -2.17
CA SER A 504 -11.10 4.04 -2.22
C SER A 504 -12.54 4.45 -1.95
N ILE A 505 -12.81 5.74 -2.05
CA ILE A 505 -14.15 6.31 -1.90
C ILE A 505 -14.85 6.44 -3.25
N GLU A 506 -16.17 6.63 -3.21
CA GLU A 506 -16.89 7.19 -4.34
C GLU A 506 -16.42 8.63 -4.56
N TRP A 507 -16.02 8.95 -5.79
CA TRP A 507 -15.69 10.33 -6.13
C TRP A 507 -16.99 11.14 -6.17
N PRO A 508 -17.08 12.27 -5.45
CA PRO A 508 -18.31 13.07 -5.36
C PRO A 508 -18.70 13.60 -6.74
N ALA A 509 -19.99 13.46 -7.09
CA ALA A 509 -20.52 13.96 -8.35
C ALA A 509 -20.64 15.50 -8.33
N ASP A 510 -20.59 16.14 -9.51
CA ASP A 510 -20.72 17.61 -9.61
C ASP A 510 -22.01 18.15 -8.98
N SER A 511 -23.10 17.37 -9.04
CA SER A 511 -24.38 17.72 -8.40
C SER A 511 -24.31 17.70 -6.88
N GLU A 512 -23.50 16.80 -6.29
CA GLU A 512 -23.25 16.76 -4.86
C GLU A 512 -22.36 17.91 -4.42
N ILE A 513 -21.26 18.14 -5.14
CA ILE A 513 -20.33 19.25 -4.89
C ILE A 513 -21.07 20.59 -4.92
N ALA A 514 -22.03 20.77 -5.84
CA ALA A 514 -22.86 21.97 -5.93
C ALA A 514 -23.74 22.23 -4.70
N THR A 515 -24.00 21.21 -3.86
CA THR A 515 -24.75 21.37 -2.59
C THR A 515 -23.86 21.76 -1.41
N TRP A 516 -22.54 21.63 -1.54
CA TRP A 516 -21.63 21.93 -0.45
C TRP A 516 -21.52 23.44 -0.23
N LEU A 517 -21.44 23.83 1.04
CA LEU A 517 -21.13 25.21 1.38
C LEU A 517 -19.73 25.60 0.83
N PRO A 518 -19.54 26.83 0.34
CA PRO A 518 -18.23 27.31 -0.06
C PRO A 518 -17.22 27.17 1.09
N VAL A 519 -15.96 26.86 0.76
CA VAL A 519 -14.90 26.65 1.76
C VAL A 519 -14.77 27.83 2.73
N ALA A 520 -14.89 29.07 2.22
CA ALA A 520 -14.85 30.27 3.06
C ALA A 520 -15.99 30.33 4.09
N ASP A 521 -17.18 29.84 3.73
CA ASP A 521 -18.34 29.80 4.62
C ASP A 521 -18.20 28.69 5.66
N CYS A 522 -17.74 27.49 5.26
CA CYS A 522 -17.41 26.41 6.22
C CYS A 522 -16.39 26.89 7.25
N ARG A 523 -15.31 27.55 6.79
CA ARG A 523 -14.27 28.13 7.64
C ARG A 523 -14.84 29.13 8.64
N ARG A 524 -15.69 30.06 8.17
CA ARG A 524 -16.34 31.05 9.04
C ARG A 524 -17.26 30.38 10.07
N ASN A 525 -18.15 29.49 9.62
CA ASN A 525 -19.11 28.82 10.49
C ASN A 525 -18.43 28.01 11.59
N VAL A 526 -17.39 27.24 11.25
CA VAL A 526 -16.66 26.42 12.23
C VAL A 526 -15.89 27.31 13.21
N ARG A 527 -15.24 28.38 12.73
CA ARG A 527 -14.57 29.35 13.62
C ARG A 527 -15.53 30.04 14.57
N GLU A 528 -16.68 30.51 14.07
CA GLU A 528 -17.74 31.13 14.89
C GLU A 528 -18.29 30.14 15.93
N ARG A 529 -18.52 28.88 15.54
CA ARG A 529 -18.98 27.80 16.43
C ARG A 529 -18.04 27.59 17.63
N PHE A 530 -16.73 27.75 17.42
CA PHE A 530 -15.72 27.61 18.47
C PHE A 530 -15.23 28.95 19.05
N GLY A 531 -15.82 30.08 18.66
CA GLY A 531 -15.48 31.41 19.19
C GLY A 531 -14.15 32.00 18.69
N TYR A 532 -13.68 31.59 17.51
CA TYR A 532 -12.38 31.97 16.96
C TYR A 532 -12.47 33.03 15.85
N GLY A 533 -11.40 33.82 15.72
CA GLY A 533 -11.26 34.81 14.64
C GLY A 533 -10.87 34.18 13.30
N LEU A 534 -10.99 34.95 12.21
CA LEU A 534 -10.75 34.48 10.84
C LEU A 534 -9.32 33.97 10.58
N GLU A 535 -8.33 34.51 11.28
CA GLU A 535 -6.91 34.12 11.15
C GLU A 535 -6.56 32.85 11.94
N HIS A 536 -7.49 32.33 12.76
CA HIS A 536 -7.24 31.14 13.57
C HIS A 536 -7.16 29.87 12.72
N ARG A 537 -6.09 29.11 12.90
CA ARG A 537 -5.82 27.88 12.14
C ARG A 537 -6.45 26.68 12.82
N ILE A 538 -7.01 25.80 12.01
CA ILE A 538 -7.70 24.58 12.46
C ILE A 538 -7.05 23.38 11.79
N ALA A 539 -6.63 22.41 12.60
CA ALA A 539 -6.35 21.06 12.13
C ALA A 539 -7.49 20.12 12.57
N VAL A 540 -7.78 19.11 11.77
CA VAL A 540 -8.80 18.10 12.05
C VAL A 540 -8.22 16.69 12.02
N GLY A 541 -8.63 15.86 12.97
CA GLY A 541 -8.46 14.42 12.93
C GLY A 541 -9.83 13.77 13.09
N VAL A 542 -10.16 12.83 12.20
CA VAL A 542 -11.46 12.13 12.23
C VAL A 542 -11.19 10.65 12.31
N ASP A 543 -11.61 10.03 13.41
CA ASP A 543 -11.41 8.61 13.64
C ASP A 543 -12.54 8.03 14.49
N ARG A 544 -12.61 6.70 14.55
CA ARG A 544 -13.30 6.03 15.65
C ARG A 544 -12.39 5.98 16.88
N PHE A 545 -12.96 5.87 18.07
CA PHE A 545 -12.21 5.52 19.28
C PHE A 545 -11.65 4.10 19.16
N ASP A 546 -10.46 3.98 18.58
CA ASP A 546 -9.78 2.72 18.30
C ASP A 546 -8.27 2.96 18.46
N TYR A 547 -7.61 2.08 19.21
CA TYR A 547 -6.21 2.23 19.58
C TYR A 547 -5.26 2.13 18.37
N THR A 548 -5.74 1.68 17.22
CA THR A 548 -4.95 1.62 15.97
C THR A 548 -4.81 2.98 15.29
N LYS A 549 -5.61 3.98 15.68
CA LYS A 549 -5.72 5.28 14.98
C LYS A 549 -4.69 6.34 15.40
N GLY A 550 -3.86 6.02 16.39
CA GLY A 550 -2.79 6.90 16.83
C GLY A 550 -3.26 8.26 17.35
N ILE A 551 -4.44 8.30 18.00
CA ILE A 551 -5.05 9.54 18.51
C ILE A 551 -4.20 10.11 19.65
N LEU A 552 -3.64 9.26 20.53
CA LEU A 552 -2.77 9.72 21.62
C LEU A 552 -1.49 10.34 21.07
N GLU A 553 -0.84 9.68 20.11
CA GLU A 553 0.36 10.15 19.43
C GLU A 553 0.11 11.50 18.74
N ARG A 554 -1.07 11.66 18.12
CA ARG A 554 -1.52 12.92 17.54
C ARG A 554 -1.67 14.03 18.55
N LEU A 555 -2.31 13.75 19.69
CA LEU A 555 -2.45 14.73 20.77
C LEU A 555 -1.08 15.12 21.35
N HIS A 556 -0.16 14.17 21.47
CA HIS A 556 1.21 14.46 21.87
C HIS A 556 1.97 15.30 20.83
N ALA A 557 1.74 15.08 19.53
CA ALA A 557 2.31 15.92 18.48
C ALA A 557 1.76 17.36 18.52
N VAL A 558 0.46 17.53 18.81
CA VAL A 558 -0.14 18.86 19.04
C VAL A 558 0.43 19.53 20.27
N GLU A 559 0.55 18.81 21.39
CA GLU A 559 1.21 19.32 22.60
C GLU A 559 2.64 19.77 22.27
N ARG A 560 3.39 18.93 21.54
CA ARG A 560 4.78 19.20 21.20
C ARG A 560 4.94 20.39 20.25
N LEU A 561 4.04 20.55 19.28
CA LEU A 561 3.97 21.73 18.42
C LEU A 561 3.84 23.00 19.27
N LEU A 562 2.91 23.02 20.23
CA LEU A 562 2.66 24.20 21.07
C LEU A 562 3.82 24.51 22.03
N GLU A 563 4.58 23.49 22.45
CA GLU A 563 5.82 23.68 23.21
C GLU A 563 6.94 24.30 22.38
N LYS A 564 7.13 23.78 21.16
CA LYS A 564 8.24 24.17 20.27
C LYS A 564 8.00 25.51 19.59
N HIS A 565 6.72 25.81 19.30
CA HIS A 565 6.26 27.00 18.61
C HIS A 565 5.16 27.71 19.42
N PRO A 566 5.51 28.38 20.53
CA PRO A 566 4.54 29.08 21.39
C PRO A 566 3.72 30.15 20.66
N GLU A 567 4.17 30.63 19.51
CA GLU A 567 3.44 31.57 18.66
C GLU A 567 2.08 31.04 18.16
N TRP A 568 1.88 29.71 18.17
CA TRP A 568 0.62 29.08 17.79
C TRP A 568 -0.38 28.99 18.94
N VAL A 569 0.05 29.20 20.19
CA VAL A 569 -0.86 29.26 21.34
C VAL A 569 -1.83 30.43 21.15
N GLY A 570 -3.13 30.14 21.19
CA GLY A 570 -4.19 31.12 20.93
C GLY A 570 -4.46 31.42 19.46
N ARG A 571 -3.70 30.82 18.52
CA ARG A 571 -3.85 31.00 17.06
C ARG A 571 -4.11 29.71 16.30
N PHE A 572 -3.97 28.57 16.98
CA PHE A 572 -4.18 27.24 16.44
C PHE A 572 -5.05 26.40 17.38
N SER A 573 -5.97 25.62 16.83
CA SER A 573 -6.69 24.57 17.55
C SER A 573 -6.77 23.30 16.73
N PHE A 574 -6.70 22.17 17.42
CA PHE A 574 -6.91 20.84 16.86
C PHE A 574 -8.31 20.33 17.21
N ILE A 575 -9.09 19.93 16.21
CA ILE A 575 -10.42 19.33 16.37
C ILE A 575 -10.28 17.82 16.14
N GLN A 576 -10.48 17.03 17.20
CA GLN A 576 -10.55 15.58 17.12
C GLN A 576 -12.00 15.13 17.12
N VAL A 577 -12.50 14.67 15.98
CA VAL A 577 -13.76 13.91 15.91
C VAL A 577 -13.43 12.45 16.26
N ALA A 578 -14.10 11.92 17.28
CA ALA A 578 -13.90 10.56 17.74
C ALA A 578 -15.25 9.85 17.93
N ALA A 579 -15.65 9.06 16.94
CA ALA A 579 -16.91 8.32 17.02
C ALA A 579 -16.81 7.18 18.05
N PRO A 580 -17.75 7.05 19.02
CA PRO A 580 -17.81 5.92 19.94
C PRO A 580 -17.85 4.58 19.21
N SER A 581 -17.02 3.63 19.65
CA SER A 581 -16.94 2.29 19.06
C SER A 581 -16.57 1.28 20.13
N ARG A 582 -17.25 0.14 20.14
CA ARG A 582 -16.94 -1.04 20.98
C ARG A 582 -16.71 -0.70 22.47
N SER A 583 -17.49 0.23 23.02
CA SER A 583 -17.37 0.71 24.39
C SER A 583 -17.66 -0.34 25.47
N SER A 584 -18.17 -1.52 25.11
CA SER A 584 -18.30 -2.66 26.02
C SER A 584 -16.94 -3.26 26.40
N LEU A 585 -15.92 -3.13 25.55
CA LEU A 585 -14.58 -3.69 25.77
C LEU A 585 -13.77 -2.81 26.74
N GLU A 586 -13.04 -3.44 27.66
CA GLU A 586 -12.28 -2.75 28.70
C GLU A 586 -11.14 -1.90 28.12
N GLU A 587 -10.39 -2.44 27.16
CA GLU A 587 -9.26 -1.77 26.51
C GLU A 587 -9.70 -0.52 25.73
N TYR A 588 -10.90 -0.57 25.13
CA TYR A 588 -11.48 0.57 24.42
C TYR A 588 -11.91 1.68 25.40
N ARG A 589 -12.52 1.32 26.53
CA ARG A 589 -12.85 2.28 27.60
C ARG A 589 -11.60 2.92 28.19
N ALA A 590 -10.62 2.11 28.57
CA ALA A 590 -9.34 2.61 29.09
C ALA A 590 -8.61 3.51 28.07
N PHE A 591 -8.72 3.23 26.78
CA PHE A 591 -8.18 4.09 25.72
C PHE A 591 -8.94 5.43 25.62
N GLN A 592 -10.27 5.41 25.68
CA GLN A 592 -11.10 6.62 25.69
C GLN A 592 -10.78 7.51 26.89
N ASP A 593 -10.68 6.93 28.09
CA ASP A 593 -10.35 7.66 29.33
C ASP A 593 -8.97 8.34 29.22
N ARG A 594 -7.97 7.64 28.67
CA ARG A 594 -6.64 8.21 28.43
C ARG A 594 -6.67 9.37 27.45
N ILE A 595 -7.45 9.27 26.35
CA ILE A 595 -7.61 10.38 25.40
C ILE A 595 -8.22 11.60 26.11
N GLN A 596 -9.29 11.40 26.88
CA GLN A 596 -9.94 12.50 27.61
C GLN A 596 -8.97 13.16 28.60
N GLN A 597 -8.20 12.37 29.37
CA GLN A 597 -7.21 12.88 30.31
C GLN A 597 -6.11 13.68 29.61
N VAL A 598 -5.57 13.18 28.49
CA VAL A 598 -4.54 13.89 27.72
C VAL A 598 -5.10 15.19 27.13
N THR A 599 -6.29 15.16 26.54
CA THR A 599 -6.96 16.36 26.03
C THR A 599 -7.16 17.41 27.13
N GLN A 600 -7.65 17.00 28.31
CA GLN A 600 -7.83 17.90 29.45
C GLN A 600 -6.48 18.47 29.91
N ARG A 601 -5.43 17.65 30.02
CA ARG A 601 -4.09 18.10 30.38
C ARG A 601 -3.57 19.18 29.42
N ILE A 602 -3.68 18.95 28.11
CA ILE A 602 -3.22 19.91 27.08
C ILE A 602 -4.03 21.21 27.19
N ASN A 603 -5.36 21.09 27.31
CA ASN A 603 -6.25 22.25 27.45
C ASN A 603 -5.98 23.05 28.73
N MET A 604 -5.70 22.41 29.86
CA MET A 604 -5.32 23.11 31.10
C MET A 604 -3.98 23.82 30.99
N ARG A 605 -3.03 23.24 30.23
CA ARG A 605 -1.67 23.77 30.11
C ARG A 605 -1.54 24.93 29.13
N PHE A 606 -2.22 24.86 27.98
CA PHE A 606 -2.10 25.86 26.91
C PHE A 606 -3.38 26.65 26.64
N GLY A 607 -4.52 26.22 27.18
CA GLY A 607 -5.80 26.92 27.03
C GLY A 607 -5.90 28.18 27.87
N SER A 608 -6.87 29.03 27.52
CA SER A 608 -7.20 30.25 28.25
C SER A 608 -8.70 30.51 28.16
N THR A 609 -9.18 31.60 28.75
CA THR A 609 -10.62 31.93 28.69
C THR A 609 -11.03 32.17 27.24
N GLY A 610 -11.93 31.34 26.71
CA GLY A 610 -12.38 31.42 25.31
C GLY A 610 -11.44 30.75 24.29
N TYR A 611 -10.39 30.04 24.73
CA TYR A 611 -9.48 29.33 23.83
C TYR A 611 -9.15 27.93 24.35
N LEU A 612 -9.38 26.91 23.51
CA LEU A 612 -8.94 25.55 23.74
C LEU A 612 -8.00 25.10 22.61
N PRO A 613 -6.79 24.61 22.93
CA PRO A 613 -5.90 24.04 21.92
C PRO A 613 -6.46 22.75 21.31
N VAL A 614 -7.27 21.98 22.05
CA VAL A 614 -7.86 20.72 21.57
C VAL A 614 -9.36 20.67 21.85
N HIS A 615 -10.16 20.48 20.79
CA HIS A 615 -11.59 20.18 20.86
C HIS A 615 -11.81 18.69 20.58
N LEU A 616 -12.21 17.93 21.60
CA LEU A 616 -12.56 16.51 21.45
C LEU A 616 -14.08 16.37 21.27
N LEU A 617 -14.50 16.05 20.05
CA LEU A 617 -15.90 15.81 19.67
C LEU A 617 -16.18 14.30 19.72
N ALA A 618 -16.52 13.81 20.91
CA ALA A 618 -16.69 12.38 21.21
C ALA A 618 -18.08 11.83 20.81
N GLU A 619 -18.54 12.13 19.60
CA GLU A 619 -19.87 11.77 19.11
C GLU A 619 -19.87 11.38 17.63
N HIS A 620 -20.94 10.72 17.19
CA HIS A 620 -21.14 10.42 15.78
C HIS A 620 -21.44 11.71 15.01
N HIS A 621 -20.75 11.89 13.88
CA HIS A 621 -20.98 12.99 12.96
C HIS A 621 -21.46 12.44 11.62
N GLU A 622 -22.54 13.02 11.12
CA GLU A 622 -23.08 12.71 9.80
C GLU A 622 -22.15 13.22 8.70
N HIS A 623 -22.27 12.65 7.49
CA HIS A 623 -21.38 12.97 6.38
C HIS A 623 -21.29 14.47 6.07
N ALA A 624 -22.42 15.19 6.06
CA ALA A 624 -22.44 16.63 5.81
C ALA A 624 -21.65 17.45 6.86
N GLN A 625 -21.69 17.02 8.13
CA GLN A 625 -20.94 17.68 9.21
C GLN A 625 -19.43 17.44 9.05
N LEU A 626 -19.04 16.25 8.62
CA LEU A 626 -17.63 15.92 8.34
C LEU A 626 -17.10 16.73 7.14
N ILE A 627 -17.90 16.86 6.06
CA ILE A 627 -17.54 17.69 4.90
C ILE A 627 -17.33 19.15 5.31
N GLU A 628 -18.20 19.71 6.16
CA GLU A 628 -18.02 21.07 6.69
C GLU A 628 -16.68 21.20 7.44
N LEU A 629 -16.35 20.24 8.31
CA LEU A 629 -15.09 20.23 9.06
C LEU A 629 -13.86 20.07 8.16
N TYR A 630 -13.89 19.16 7.18
CA TYR A 630 -12.80 18.97 6.22
C TYR A 630 -12.53 20.23 5.40
N ARG A 631 -13.60 20.92 4.96
CA ARG A 631 -13.50 22.18 4.21
C ARG A 631 -13.02 23.33 5.09
N ALA A 632 -13.40 23.33 6.37
CA ALA A 632 -12.97 24.36 7.31
C ALA A 632 -11.50 24.24 7.74
N ALA A 633 -10.98 23.01 7.88
CA ALA A 633 -9.63 22.79 8.41
C ALA A 633 -8.53 23.16 7.40
N GLU A 634 -7.45 23.77 7.87
CA GLU A 634 -6.22 23.92 7.08
C GLU A 634 -5.44 22.61 6.96
N ILE A 635 -5.57 21.70 7.94
CA ILE A 635 -4.77 20.48 8.02
C ILE A 635 -5.67 19.30 8.36
N CYS A 636 -5.54 18.20 7.64
CA CYS A 636 -6.08 16.90 8.04
C CYS A 636 -4.94 16.01 8.54
N VAL A 637 -5.11 15.44 9.74
CA VAL A 637 -4.06 14.71 10.45
C VAL A 637 -4.50 13.26 10.63
N VAL A 638 -3.90 12.36 9.85
CA VAL A 638 -4.19 10.93 9.84
C VAL A 638 -2.96 10.15 10.28
N THR A 639 -2.89 9.86 11.58
CA THR A 639 -1.70 9.29 12.25
C THR A 639 -1.87 7.83 12.68
N SER A 640 -2.63 7.03 11.93
CA SER A 640 -2.85 5.61 12.27
C SER A 640 -1.53 4.87 12.54
N LEU A 641 -1.46 4.14 13.65
CA LEU A 641 -0.32 3.30 14.02
C LEU A 641 -0.18 2.09 13.09
N HIS A 642 -1.32 1.59 12.61
CA HIS A 642 -1.40 0.59 11.55
C HIS A 642 -2.83 0.63 10.97
N ASP A 643 -2.96 0.77 9.66
CA ASP A 643 -4.27 0.88 8.99
C ASP A 643 -4.24 0.16 7.65
N GLY A 644 -5.29 -0.60 7.34
CA GLY A 644 -5.40 -1.31 6.08
C GLY A 644 -5.33 -0.37 4.88
N MET A 645 -6.02 0.77 4.97
CA MET A 645 -6.02 1.84 3.96
C MET A 645 -6.12 3.23 4.61
N ASN A 646 -7.17 3.48 5.38
CA ASN A 646 -7.69 4.78 5.82
C ASN A 646 -8.41 5.56 4.69
N LEU A 647 -9.72 5.77 4.84
CA LEU A 647 -10.54 6.49 3.88
C LEU A 647 -10.76 7.96 4.24
N VAL A 648 -10.55 8.35 5.50
CA VAL A 648 -10.70 9.74 5.98
C VAL A 648 -9.74 10.67 5.23
N CYS A 649 -8.52 10.22 4.95
CA CYS A 649 -7.59 11.02 4.13
C CYS A 649 -8.09 11.24 2.70
N LYS A 650 -8.75 10.24 2.11
CA LYS A 650 -9.32 10.33 0.75
C LYS A 650 -10.57 11.23 0.73
N GLU A 651 -11.42 11.13 1.77
CA GLU A 651 -12.58 12.02 1.96
C GLU A 651 -12.16 13.48 2.10
N PHE A 652 -11.15 13.77 2.93
CA PHE A 652 -10.61 15.12 3.06
C PHE A 652 -10.13 15.65 1.70
N VAL A 653 -9.33 14.88 0.98
CA VAL A 653 -8.82 15.29 -0.35
C VAL A 653 -9.96 15.54 -1.35
N ALA A 654 -10.99 14.68 -1.37
CA ALA A 654 -12.15 14.89 -2.23
C ALA A 654 -12.96 16.14 -1.87
N ALA A 655 -13.07 16.46 -0.57
CA ALA A 655 -13.80 17.62 -0.06
C ALA A 655 -13.11 18.97 -0.34
N ARG A 656 -11.82 19.00 -0.71
CA ARG A 656 -11.03 20.23 -0.98
C ARG A 656 -11.02 20.61 -2.47
N ASP A 657 -12.19 20.97 -3.00
CA ASP A 657 -12.35 21.51 -4.35
C ASP A 657 -11.66 22.88 -4.58
N ASP A 658 -11.31 23.58 -3.51
CA ASP A 658 -10.45 24.79 -3.52
C ASP A 658 -8.96 24.48 -3.72
N GLU A 659 -8.60 23.19 -3.78
CA GLU A 659 -7.24 22.66 -3.89
C GLU A 659 -6.32 23.16 -2.76
N GLN A 660 -6.84 23.59 -1.62
CA GLN A 660 -5.99 24.01 -0.49
C GLN A 660 -6.11 23.04 0.67
N GLY A 661 -5.31 23.27 1.70
CA GLY A 661 -5.19 22.40 2.85
C GLY A 661 -4.06 21.39 2.70
N VAL A 662 -3.61 20.85 3.84
CA VAL A 662 -2.47 19.94 3.91
C VAL A 662 -2.90 18.63 4.56
N LEU A 663 -2.54 17.51 3.94
CA LEU A 663 -2.72 16.19 4.50
C LEU A 663 -1.41 15.75 5.19
N VAL A 664 -1.47 15.49 6.49
CA VAL A 664 -0.42 14.79 7.25
C VAL A 664 -0.86 13.34 7.39
N LEU A 665 -0.05 12.39 6.91
CA LEU A 665 -0.44 11.01 6.75
C LEU A 665 0.61 10.04 7.30
N SER A 666 0.18 9.08 8.11
CA SER A 666 1.04 8.03 8.63
C SER A 666 1.55 7.12 7.52
N ARG A 667 2.85 6.83 7.55
CA ARG A 667 3.48 5.80 6.69
C ARG A 667 2.92 4.38 6.89
N PHE A 668 2.21 4.14 7.99
CA PHE A 668 1.60 2.84 8.33
C PHE A 668 0.13 2.72 7.92
N ALA A 669 -0.43 3.74 7.27
CA ALA A 669 -1.70 3.64 6.58
C ALA A 669 -1.49 3.17 5.14
N GLY A 670 -2.31 2.23 4.67
CA GLY A 670 -2.24 1.76 3.28
C GLY A 670 -2.33 2.90 2.24
N ALA A 671 -3.07 3.97 2.54
CA ALA A 671 -3.22 5.13 1.68
C ALA A 671 -1.91 5.87 1.41
N ALA A 672 -0.91 5.78 2.30
CA ALA A 672 0.40 6.41 2.10
C ALA A 672 1.14 5.89 0.86
N ARG A 673 0.76 4.70 0.36
CA ARG A 673 1.30 4.14 -0.90
C ARG A 673 0.75 4.81 -2.14
N GLU A 674 -0.43 5.42 -2.04
CA GLU A 674 -1.10 6.11 -3.15
C GLU A 674 -0.98 7.63 -3.03
N MET A 675 -0.59 8.16 -1.88
CA MET A 675 -0.65 9.60 -1.58
C MET A 675 0.72 10.18 -1.14
N PRO A 676 1.80 10.04 -1.94
CA PRO A 676 3.14 10.49 -1.57
C PRO A 676 3.28 12.03 -1.44
N GLU A 677 2.35 12.80 -2.01
CA GLU A 677 2.32 14.27 -1.91
C GLU A 677 1.82 14.77 -0.55
N ALA A 678 1.25 13.89 0.27
CA ALA A 678 0.98 14.19 1.67
C ALA A 678 2.30 14.37 2.47
N LEU A 679 2.23 15.02 3.62
CA LEU A 679 3.34 15.01 4.58
C LEU A 679 3.36 13.65 5.28
N ILE A 680 4.17 12.73 4.76
CA ILE A 680 4.29 11.37 5.28
C ILE A 680 5.10 11.36 6.58
N VAL A 681 4.50 10.87 7.67
CA VAL A 681 5.10 10.87 9.01
C VAL A 681 5.22 9.48 9.63
N ASN A 682 6.15 9.30 10.55
CA ASN A 682 6.10 8.23 11.54
C ASN A 682 5.27 8.69 12.77
N PRO A 683 4.07 8.15 13.04
CA PRO A 683 3.29 8.53 14.21
C PRO A 683 3.99 8.21 15.54
N TYR A 684 4.95 7.27 15.57
CA TYR A 684 5.75 7.00 16.78
C TYR A 684 6.83 8.04 17.04
N HIS A 685 7.13 8.92 16.08
CA HIS A 685 8.11 9.99 16.21
C HIS A 685 7.39 11.33 16.42
N VAL A 686 7.05 11.62 17.68
CA VAL A 686 6.25 12.80 18.08
C VAL A 686 6.85 14.11 17.53
N GLU A 687 8.18 14.26 17.53
CA GLU A 687 8.87 15.43 16.97
C GLU A 687 8.65 15.57 15.45
N GLU A 688 8.62 14.47 14.71
CA GLU A 688 8.42 14.50 13.24
C GLU A 688 6.98 14.89 12.93
N CYS A 689 6.04 14.40 13.73
CA CYS A 689 4.63 14.79 13.61
C CYS A 689 4.42 16.28 13.96
N ALA A 690 5.07 16.77 15.02
CA ALA A 690 5.01 18.18 15.39
C ALA A 690 5.63 19.09 14.31
N ASP A 691 6.78 18.69 13.76
CA ASP A 691 7.43 19.40 12.65
C ASP A 691 6.59 19.40 11.38
N ALA A 692 5.90 18.29 11.07
CA ALA A 692 4.98 18.21 9.95
C ALA A 692 3.75 19.11 10.15
N LEU A 693 3.21 19.20 11.38
CA LEU A 693 2.13 20.14 11.69
C LEU A 693 2.59 21.58 11.49
N GLU A 694 3.80 21.93 11.94
CA GLU A 694 4.33 23.28 11.75
C GLU A 694 4.57 23.59 10.27
N GLN A 695 5.18 22.65 9.53
CA GLN A 695 5.35 22.78 8.08
C GLN A 695 4.00 23.00 7.39
N ALA A 696 2.97 22.24 7.78
CA ALA A 696 1.63 22.38 7.23
C ALA A 696 0.99 23.75 7.55
N LEU A 697 1.17 24.27 8.78
CA LEU A 697 0.67 25.59 9.18
C LEU A 697 1.32 26.74 8.41
N ARG A 698 2.59 26.60 8.03
CA ARG A 698 3.35 27.60 7.27
C ARG A 698 3.32 27.39 5.75
N MET A 699 2.74 26.30 5.27
CA MET A 699 2.80 25.93 3.85
C MET A 699 2.13 27.02 2.98
N PRO A 700 2.85 27.61 2.00
CA PRO A 700 2.27 28.59 1.10
C PRO A 700 1.15 28.01 0.24
N ALA A 701 0.11 28.81 -0.05
CA ALA A 701 -1.04 28.36 -0.87
C ALA A 701 -0.67 27.77 -2.25
N PRO A 702 0.36 28.24 -2.98
CA PRO A 702 0.80 27.57 -4.21
C PRO A 702 1.26 26.12 -4.00
N GLU A 703 2.02 25.84 -2.94
CA GLU A 703 2.47 24.48 -2.63
C GLU A 703 1.30 23.59 -2.20
N GLN A 704 0.37 24.13 -1.40
CA GLN A 704 -0.86 23.40 -1.02
C GLN A 704 -1.65 22.96 -2.26
N ARG A 705 -1.82 23.87 -3.23
CA ARG A 705 -2.52 23.59 -4.50
C ARG A 705 -1.86 22.52 -5.33
N GLU A 706 -0.55 22.58 -5.49
CA GLU A 706 0.19 21.57 -6.23
C GLU A 706 0.02 20.17 -5.62
N ARG A 707 0.19 20.05 -4.29
CA ARG A 707 0.00 18.78 -3.57
C ARG A 707 -1.44 18.29 -3.66
N MET A 708 -2.40 19.16 -3.35
CA MET A 708 -3.82 18.78 -3.30
C MET A 708 -4.36 18.41 -4.68
N ALA A 709 -3.95 19.10 -5.74
CA ALA A 709 -4.33 18.75 -7.11
C ALA A 709 -3.85 17.34 -7.50
N SER A 710 -2.60 16.98 -7.16
CA SER A 710 -2.08 15.63 -7.39
C SER A 710 -2.87 14.57 -6.61
N LEU A 711 -3.08 14.82 -5.31
CA LEU A 711 -3.85 13.91 -4.44
C LEU A 711 -5.28 13.71 -4.96
N ARG A 712 -5.94 14.79 -5.38
CA ARG A 712 -7.31 14.76 -5.94
C ARG A 712 -7.38 13.98 -7.25
N ALA A 713 -6.44 14.22 -8.17
CA ALA A 713 -6.38 13.50 -9.43
C ALA A 713 -6.24 11.98 -9.18
N ASN A 714 -5.38 11.59 -8.24
CA ASN A 714 -5.21 10.19 -7.87
C ASN A 714 -6.50 9.60 -7.27
N VAL A 715 -7.09 10.23 -6.25
CA VAL A 715 -8.33 9.70 -5.62
C VAL A 715 -9.49 9.61 -6.62
N ARG A 716 -9.59 10.55 -7.57
CA ARG A 716 -10.59 10.53 -8.65
C ARG A 716 -10.37 9.35 -9.61
N GLU A 717 -9.14 9.13 -10.04
CA GLU A 717 -8.78 8.05 -10.99
C GLU A 717 -8.83 6.65 -10.34
N PHE A 718 -8.41 6.56 -9.08
CA PHE A 718 -8.38 5.34 -8.27
C PHE A 718 -9.53 5.33 -7.27
N ASN A 719 -10.75 5.51 -7.76
CA ASN A 719 -11.98 5.51 -6.96
C ASN A 719 -12.50 4.09 -6.68
N VAL A 720 -13.59 4.01 -5.91
CA VAL A 720 -14.17 2.73 -5.48
C VAL A 720 -14.71 1.87 -6.62
N TYR A 721 -15.19 2.49 -7.70
CA TYR A 721 -15.67 1.77 -8.88
C TYR A 721 -14.53 1.05 -9.60
N ARG A 722 -13.34 1.66 -9.63
CA ARG A 722 -12.12 1.01 -10.15
C ARG A 722 -11.70 -0.17 -9.27
N TRP A 723 -11.75 0.00 -7.94
CA TRP A 723 -11.45 -1.08 -7.00
C TRP A 723 -12.32 -2.32 -7.26
N ALA A 724 -13.65 -2.14 -7.29
CA ALA A 724 -14.59 -3.22 -7.56
C ALA A 724 -14.45 -3.76 -8.99
N GLY A 725 -14.33 -2.87 -9.97
CA GLY A 725 -14.20 -3.23 -11.38
C GLY A 725 -12.98 -4.10 -11.67
N ARG A 726 -11.84 -3.83 -11.02
CA ARG A 726 -10.64 -4.69 -11.13
C ARG A 726 -10.89 -6.08 -10.55
N MET A 727 -11.40 -6.18 -9.34
CA MET A 727 -11.64 -7.47 -8.69
C MET A 727 -12.69 -8.31 -9.44
N LEU A 728 -13.77 -7.68 -9.93
CA LEU A 728 -14.79 -8.33 -10.74
C LEU A 728 -14.26 -8.74 -12.12
N SER A 729 -13.40 -7.93 -12.74
CA SER A 729 -12.73 -8.31 -14.00
C SER A 729 -11.92 -9.58 -13.83
N ASP A 730 -11.17 -9.67 -12.73
CA ASP A 730 -10.33 -10.82 -12.43
C ASP A 730 -11.17 -12.06 -12.18
N GLY A 731 -12.30 -11.90 -11.47
CA GLY A 731 -13.30 -12.95 -11.29
C GLY A 731 -13.90 -13.44 -12.63
N GLY A 732 -14.20 -12.50 -13.54
CA GLY A 732 -14.66 -12.82 -14.90
C GLY A 732 -13.62 -13.60 -15.71
N ARG A 733 -12.34 -13.22 -15.62
CA ARG A 733 -11.23 -13.93 -16.26
C ARG A 733 -11.05 -15.35 -15.73
N SER A 734 -11.14 -15.52 -14.41
CA SER A 734 -11.11 -16.85 -13.77
C SER A 734 -12.25 -17.75 -14.29
N ARG A 735 -13.50 -17.25 -14.33
CA ARG A 735 -14.64 -17.99 -14.90
C ARG A 735 -14.40 -18.43 -16.34
N LEU A 736 -13.86 -17.55 -17.17
CA LEU A 736 -13.59 -17.86 -18.57
C LEU A 736 -12.56 -19.00 -18.69
N ARG A 737 -11.50 -18.95 -17.88
CA ARG A 737 -10.47 -20.00 -17.82
C ARG A 737 -11.07 -21.35 -17.45
N ASP A 738 -11.89 -21.39 -16.40
CA ASP A 738 -12.50 -22.64 -15.91
C ASP A 738 -13.44 -23.25 -16.95
N ARG A 739 -14.23 -22.42 -17.63
CA ARG A 739 -15.11 -22.88 -18.73
C ARG A 739 -14.31 -23.47 -19.89
N ILE A 740 -13.20 -22.83 -20.27
CA ILE A 740 -12.32 -23.35 -21.33
C ILE A 740 -11.70 -24.68 -20.91
N GLN A 741 -11.18 -24.78 -19.69
CA GLN A 741 -10.61 -26.02 -19.16
C GLN A 741 -11.65 -27.15 -19.08
N ALA A 742 -12.86 -26.86 -18.60
CA ALA A 742 -13.96 -27.83 -18.57
C ALA A 742 -14.34 -28.32 -19.97
N ARG A 743 -14.36 -27.44 -20.98
CA ARG A 743 -14.62 -27.80 -22.38
C ARG A 743 -13.51 -28.71 -22.93
N LEU A 744 -12.23 -28.40 -22.65
CA LEU A 744 -11.10 -29.22 -23.07
C LEU A 744 -11.14 -30.62 -22.43
N LYS A 745 -11.43 -30.72 -21.13
CA LYS A 745 -11.58 -32.00 -20.42
C LYS A 745 -12.73 -32.86 -20.99
N ARG A 746 -13.83 -32.24 -21.43
CA ARG A 746 -14.93 -32.96 -22.10
C ARG A 746 -14.52 -33.50 -23.47
N HIS A 747 -13.76 -32.74 -24.26
CA HIS A 747 -13.29 -33.19 -25.59
C HIS A 747 -12.17 -34.23 -25.53
N GLN A 748 -11.47 -34.37 -24.40
CA GLN A 748 -10.45 -35.42 -24.21
C GLN A 748 -11.05 -36.75 -23.72
N ARG A 749 -12.30 -36.75 -23.26
CA ARG A 749 -13.01 -37.94 -22.76
C ARG A 749 -14.03 -38.51 -23.75
N ALA A 750 -14.45 -37.71 -24.71
CA ALA A 750 -15.21 -38.13 -25.90
C ALA A 750 -14.22 -38.56 -26.98
#